data_AF-A0A1V4X8Y1-F1
#
_entry.id   AF-A0A1V4X8Y1-F1
#
_cell.length_a   1.000
_cell.length_b   1.000
_cell.length_c   1.000
_cell.angle_alpha   90.00
_cell.angle_beta   90.00
_cell.angle_gamma   90.00
#
_symmetry.space_group_name_H-M   'P 1'
#
loop_
_entity.id
_entity.type
_entity.pdbx_description
1 polymer ?
#
loop_
_entity_poly.entity_id
_entity_poly.type
_entity_poly.pdbx_seq_one_letter_code
_entity_poly.pdbx_strand_id
1 'polypeptide(L)'
;MRNRFVAPAVSVLAALLLPLLLCPPPGAFADPTGKDKVALDVMNDAVKQTVRQTGTEAAGVGSWISRQKYRGPLTGGTSDHDMRVVLTGETDEAKMVQKWKDFQGSLKSNIRAAGTARGLSQAEIDKLVGSTNVYPPSQVMAGVENADEAVAKFKSLKAAPSLGNEPIEGLWGKGAKGYAQHYESKAGRHFFIDQKSGRVVAGATDLLHLEEGLGVFNTAGEVNKGNQWAQKALEKLDTEGAAKASKHVERLRQSLNKARSLERVGMRADYLDDIARGAVKDPAVIREAVARAQRELSLLEKLSREANPGNRELLRGILNENLGKWAQLRGTFWKYAGRVPTDKLLRGLQLFGYYARTHYVAGMAAEDLRSGALAALPELGYIAGLAPGLAMDMAVCTLEAARAGAYNTVAGFQECTSLVEGISMVKGRESEHKGMTIEQMALRFPDTAEGRNRMMSFIWYQSVNASYREQGGQLVSDPNVAKAVYNKCAGDIVSRWREQRLAWIGEFNKHYREYMRLVAGNRPVLTFSPSDEVPLRDQGGGKKAAVVTISASTAQNRDRMNETLAKMRASLKALEGKGGDVLFVSETYRMAVDGKWLGAEYSPSSKTYTYRALGTHSAALRHELSLTATVVSADVEEHSLLGGYRRTFESTVSDTFSIVEDVPRGSIRVSGPSKAKVNRRFSLTAEIVGATVPSSRLAVGWARSGRRVGGAPTFSTAEASAGTYTYLAELFAKQGDKYVKLADARHTVVVEKEETKTPAGTPGKKPADTPAQGGQKPPVKNDPPPPPKDWGALTEKERQGVLDCLCRCNSSASSSVAVGYNPKPSDASPSCAKLSNGPCINQGFGCWRHFPDGGSECAKGCYKRYNTTGAPASVLNAGKDGK
;
A
#
# COMPACT_ATOMS: atom_id res chain seq x y z
N MET A 1 -5.67 25.86 44.07
CA MET A 1 -5.81 26.70 42.86
C MET A 1 -5.21 25.95 41.66
N ARG A 2 -5.99 25.81 40.57
CA ARG A 2 -5.63 25.81 39.13
C ARG A 2 -4.14 25.61 38.76
N ASN A 3 -3.69 24.80 37.81
CA ASN A 3 -4.26 24.27 36.56
C ASN A 3 -3.45 23.03 36.15
N ARG A 4 -4.10 21.94 35.72
CA ARG A 4 -3.46 20.86 34.94
C ARG A 4 -3.94 20.99 33.49
N PHE A 5 -3.01 21.19 32.57
CA PHE A 5 -3.27 21.29 31.14
C PHE A 5 -3.47 19.91 30.51
N VAL A 6 -4.53 19.83 29.70
CA VAL A 6 -4.94 18.70 28.85
C VAL A 6 -4.52 19.04 27.42
N ALA A 7 -3.95 18.08 26.68
CA ALA A 7 -3.77 18.17 25.24
C ALA A 7 -4.57 17.06 24.55
N PRO A 8 -5.46 17.37 23.58
CA PRO A 8 -6.08 16.38 22.72
C PRO A 8 -5.59 16.46 21.26
N ALA A 9 -5.71 15.32 20.59
CA ALA A 9 -5.50 15.09 19.18
C ALA A 9 -6.47 15.88 18.28
N VAL A 10 -5.92 16.71 17.38
CA VAL A 10 -6.59 17.18 16.15
C VAL A 10 -5.50 17.51 15.13
N SER A 11 -5.17 16.62 14.18
CA SER A 11 -4.36 16.98 12.98
C SER A 11 -4.36 15.89 11.87
N VAL A 12 -5.50 15.25 11.57
CA VAL A 12 -5.65 14.41 10.34
C VAL A 12 -6.98 14.69 9.62
N LEU A 13 -7.45 15.94 9.63
CA LEU A 13 -8.68 16.35 8.90
C LEU A 13 -8.50 17.52 7.92
N ALA A 14 -7.25 17.89 7.59
CA ALA A 14 -6.97 19.09 6.79
C ALA A 14 -6.44 18.83 5.36
N ALA A 15 -6.26 17.58 4.91
CA ALA A 15 -5.69 17.26 3.60
C ALA A 15 -6.68 16.73 2.55
N LEU A 16 -7.99 16.77 2.83
CA LEU A 16 -9.07 16.44 1.88
C LEU A 16 -9.91 17.66 1.44
N LEU A 17 -9.51 18.87 1.82
CA LEU A 17 -10.25 20.12 1.54
C LEU A 17 -9.61 21.02 0.47
N LEU A 18 -8.51 20.61 -0.18
CA LEU A 18 -7.75 21.47 -1.11
C LEU A 18 -7.93 21.24 -2.63
N PRO A 19 -9.03 20.61 -3.13
CA PRO A 19 -9.54 20.92 -4.47
C PRO A 19 -10.89 21.67 -4.43
N LEU A 20 -11.40 22.06 -3.25
CA LEU A 20 -12.70 22.73 -3.09
C LEU A 20 -12.66 24.27 -3.18
N LEU A 21 -11.51 24.88 -3.48
CA LEU A 21 -11.31 26.35 -3.47
C LEU A 21 -10.89 26.97 -4.81
N LEU A 22 -11.14 26.28 -5.94
CA LEU A 22 -11.05 26.87 -7.29
C LEU A 22 -12.38 26.81 -8.06
N CYS A 23 -13.51 26.82 -7.35
CA CYS A 23 -14.74 27.35 -7.93
C CYS A 23 -14.73 28.87 -7.72
N PRO A 24 -14.94 29.71 -8.75
CA PRO A 24 -15.30 31.09 -8.50
C PRO A 24 -16.53 31.09 -7.57
N PRO A 25 -16.64 32.05 -6.63
CA PRO A 25 -17.84 32.17 -5.82
C PRO A 25 -19.05 32.19 -6.77
N PRO A 26 -20.16 31.49 -6.47
CA PRO A 26 -21.38 31.70 -7.22
C PRO A 26 -21.67 33.18 -7.11
N GLY A 27 -21.49 33.91 -8.21
CA GLY A 27 -21.88 35.31 -8.29
C GLY A 27 -23.29 35.41 -7.74
N ALA A 28 -23.52 36.34 -6.83
CA ALA A 28 -24.83 36.58 -6.24
C ALA A 28 -25.82 36.91 -7.38
N PHE A 29 -26.46 35.87 -7.92
CA PHE A 29 -27.51 36.00 -8.91
C PHE A 29 -28.76 36.39 -8.14
N ALA A 30 -29.40 37.48 -8.59
CA ALA A 30 -30.59 38.02 -7.94
C ALA A 30 -31.69 36.95 -7.81
N ASP A 31 -32.30 36.90 -6.62
CA ASP A 31 -33.47 36.08 -6.35
C ASP A 31 -34.64 36.50 -7.27
N PRO A 32 -35.53 35.60 -7.72
CA PRO A 32 -36.64 35.96 -8.59
C PRO A 32 -37.54 37.04 -7.97
N THR A 33 -37.84 38.10 -8.73
CA THR A 33 -38.66 39.24 -8.28
C THR A 33 -39.97 39.36 -9.07
N GLY A 34 -40.96 40.07 -8.51
CA GLY A 34 -42.23 40.35 -9.18
C GLY A 34 -43.06 39.10 -9.51
N LYS A 35 -43.58 39.02 -10.74
CA LYS A 35 -44.46 37.92 -11.19
C LYS A 35 -43.80 36.54 -11.16
N ASP A 36 -42.48 36.47 -11.30
CA ASP A 36 -41.75 35.19 -11.22
C ASP A 36 -41.80 34.60 -9.80
N LYS A 37 -41.76 35.44 -8.75
CA LYS A 37 -41.96 35.00 -7.38
C LYS A 37 -43.38 34.48 -7.15
N VAL A 38 -44.38 35.17 -7.71
CA VAL A 38 -45.79 34.72 -7.63
C VAL A 38 -45.98 33.37 -8.31
N ALA A 39 -45.38 33.15 -9.48
CA ALA A 39 -45.40 31.86 -10.16
C ALA A 39 -44.83 30.73 -9.28
N LEU A 40 -43.67 30.96 -8.65
CA LEU A 40 -43.03 29.98 -7.77
C LEU A 40 -43.88 29.67 -6.53
N ASP A 41 -44.49 30.69 -5.91
CA ASP A 41 -45.38 30.53 -4.77
C ASP A 41 -46.62 29.70 -5.14
N VAL A 42 -47.28 30.05 -6.26
CA VAL A 42 -48.44 29.33 -6.79
C VAL A 42 -48.10 27.86 -7.02
N MET A 43 -46.97 27.57 -7.66
CA MET A 43 -46.55 26.19 -7.94
C MET A 43 -46.22 25.40 -6.67
N ASN A 44 -45.54 26.02 -5.69
CA ASN A 44 -45.25 25.36 -4.42
C ASN A 44 -46.52 25.05 -3.63
N ASP A 45 -47.47 25.99 -3.57
CA ASP A 45 -48.75 25.81 -2.87
C ASP A 45 -49.59 24.73 -3.57
N ALA A 46 -49.66 24.77 -4.91
CA ALA A 46 -50.41 23.81 -5.70
C ALA A 46 -49.87 22.38 -5.58
N VAL A 47 -48.54 22.19 -5.64
CA VAL A 47 -47.93 20.85 -5.50
C VAL A 47 -48.17 20.30 -4.10
N LYS A 48 -47.95 21.09 -3.05
CA LYS A 48 -48.20 20.65 -1.67
C LYS A 48 -49.66 20.25 -1.44
N GLN A 49 -50.59 21.03 -1.96
CA GLN A 49 -52.02 20.72 -1.85
C GLN A 49 -52.37 19.45 -2.63
N THR A 50 -51.76 19.23 -3.79
CA THR A 50 -51.97 18.03 -4.61
C THR A 50 -51.48 16.77 -3.91
N VAL A 51 -50.26 16.79 -3.36
CA VAL A 51 -49.71 15.67 -2.57
C VAL A 51 -50.61 15.35 -1.37
N ARG A 52 -51.12 16.40 -0.69
CA ARG A 52 -52.04 16.23 0.44
C ARG A 52 -53.37 15.58 0.05
N GLN A 53 -53.95 15.96 -1.08
CA GLN A 53 -55.25 15.45 -1.55
C GLN A 53 -55.16 14.03 -2.11
N THR A 54 -54.10 13.74 -2.87
CA THR A 54 -53.96 12.47 -3.60
C THR A 54 -53.20 11.42 -2.80
N GLY A 55 -52.45 11.83 -1.77
CA GLY A 55 -51.50 10.95 -1.07
C GLY A 55 -50.35 10.46 -1.96
N THR A 56 -50.21 11.00 -3.17
CA THR A 56 -49.21 10.58 -4.16
C THR A 56 -48.01 11.50 -4.08
N GLU A 57 -46.82 10.90 -3.95
CA GLU A 57 -45.55 11.61 -3.83
C GLU A 57 -45.07 12.12 -5.20
N ALA A 58 -44.26 13.18 -5.19
CA ALA A 58 -43.72 13.76 -6.42
C ALA A 58 -42.30 14.31 -6.25
N ALA A 59 -41.46 14.13 -7.27
CA ALA A 59 -40.13 14.73 -7.35
C ALA A 59 -40.16 15.91 -8.35
N GLY A 60 -39.92 17.13 -7.88
CA GLY A 60 -39.77 18.31 -8.73
C GLY A 60 -38.32 18.54 -9.15
N VAL A 61 -38.11 19.03 -10.37
CA VAL A 61 -36.77 19.32 -10.91
C VAL A 61 -36.76 20.60 -11.76
N GLY A 62 -35.63 21.29 -11.79
CA GLY A 62 -35.41 22.46 -12.65
C GLY A 62 -35.24 23.77 -11.89
N SER A 63 -35.22 24.88 -12.64
CA SER A 63 -34.99 26.22 -12.10
C SER A 63 -36.10 26.68 -11.15
N TRP A 64 -37.31 26.14 -11.25
CA TRP A 64 -38.41 26.46 -10.33
C TRP A 64 -38.19 25.87 -8.92
N ILE A 65 -37.44 24.77 -8.81
CA ILE A 65 -37.02 24.21 -7.53
C ILE A 65 -35.74 24.88 -7.02
N SER A 66 -34.72 24.98 -7.88
CA SER A 66 -33.42 25.52 -7.48
C SER A 66 -33.41 27.04 -7.29
N ARG A 67 -34.40 27.72 -7.87
CA ARG A 67 -34.52 29.18 -8.04
C ARG A 67 -33.42 29.82 -8.90
N GLN A 68 -32.37 29.07 -9.24
CA GLN A 68 -31.25 29.57 -10.02
C GLN A 68 -31.63 29.75 -11.49
N LYS A 69 -31.44 30.97 -12.00
CA LYS A 69 -31.73 31.34 -13.40
C LYS A 69 -33.19 31.11 -13.81
N TYR A 70 -34.12 31.08 -12.86
CA TYR A 70 -35.54 30.98 -13.16
C TYR A 70 -35.99 32.22 -13.93
N ARG A 71 -36.63 32.00 -15.07
CA ARG A 71 -37.28 33.00 -15.91
C ARG A 71 -38.68 32.46 -16.22
N GLY A 72 -39.67 32.91 -15.46
CA GLY A 72 -40.99 32.32 -15.43
C GLY A 72 -41.82 32.62 -16.69
N PRO A 73 -42.86 31.81 -16.97
CA PRO A 73 -43.73 32.01 -18.13
C PRO A 73 -44.55 33.30 -18.03
N LEU A 74 -44.78 33.82 -16.81
CA LEU A 74 -45.51 35.07 -16.58
C LEU A 74 -44.76 36.31 -17.06
N THR A 75 -43.43 36.22 -17.21
CA THR A 75 -42.55 37.28 -17.71
C THR A 75 -42.05 37.03 -19.13
N GLY A 76 -42.62 36.04 -19.83
CA GLY A 76 -42.17 35.62 -21.18
C GLY A 76 -40.90 34.79 -21.17
N GLY A 77 -40.50 34.28 -20.00
CA GLY A 77 -39.42 33.32 -19.85
C GLY A 77 -39.78 31.92 -20.37
N THR A 78 -38.79 31.02 -20.31
CA THR A 78 -38.88 29.64 -20.86
C THR A 78 -38.60 28.58 -19.80
N SER A 79 -38.80 28.92 -18.52
CA SER A 79 -38.64 27.96 -17.43
C SER A 79 -39.90 27.11 -17.31
N ASP A 80 -39.71 25.80 -17.40
CA ASP A 80 -40.75 24.81 -17.22
C ASP A 80 -40.81 24.36 -15.75
N HIS A 81 -41.98 23.83 -15.36
CA HIS A 81 -42.25 23.29 -14.04
C HIS A 81 -42.33 21.76 -14.10
N ASP A 82 -41.17 21.14 -14.32
CA ASP A 82 -41.06 19.70 -14.47
C ASP A 82 -41.15 18.98 -13.11
N MET A 83 -41.98 17.94 -13.06
CA MET A 83 -42.10 17.03 -11.92
C MET A 83 -42.41 15.61 -12.36
N ARG A 84 -42.07 14.63 -11.53
CA ARG A 84 -42.35 13.21 -11.75
C ARG A 84 -43.11 12.63 -10.57
N VAL A 85 -44.13 11.82 -10.84
CA VAL A 85 -44.86 11.08 -9.81
C VAL A 85 -43.99 9.93 -9.26
N VAL A 86 -43.98 9.76 -7.95
CA VAL A 86 -43.22 8.74 -7.22
C VAL A 86 -44.20 7.74 -6.60
N LEU A 87 -44.06 6.46 -6.96
CA LEU A 87 -44.88 5.36 -6.47
C LEU A 87 -43.99 4.15 -6.15
N THR A 88 -43.15 4.26 -5.13
CA THR A 88 -42.33 3.13 -4.68
C THR A 88 -43.25 2.08 -4.02
N GLY A 89 -43.19 0.83 -4.50
CA GLY A 89 -43.99 -0.29 -3.98
C GLY A 89 -45.30 -0.61 -4.72
N GLU A 90 -45.79 0.24 -5.62
CA GLU A 90 -46.83 -0.17 -6.56
C GLU A 90 -46.22 -1.03 -7.67
N THR A 91 -46.94 -2.06 -8.13
CA THR A 91 -46.48 -2.94 -9.24
C THR A 91 -47.50 -3.09 -10.36
N ASP A 92 -48.75 -2.66 -10.12
CA ASP A 92 -49.81 -2.66 -11.11
C ASP A 92 -49.74 -1.39 -11.98
N GLU A 93 -49.37 -1.55 -13.26
CA GLU A 93 -49.25 -0.44 -14.21
C GLU A 93 -50.55 0.35 -14.36
N ALA A 94 -51.72 -0.30 -14.34
CA ALA A 94 -53.00 0.40 -14.51
C ALA A 94 -53.27 1.32 -13.32
N LYS A 95 -52.97 0.86 -12.09
CA LYS A 95 -53.07 1.68 -10.88
C LYS A 95 -52.08 2.83 -10.89
N MET A 96 -50.85 2.61 -11.34
CA MET A 96 -49.86 3.68 -11.47
C MET A 96 -50.31 4.77 -12.43
N VAL A 97 -50.82 4.37 -13.60
CA VAL A 97 -51.33 5.29 -14.61
C VAL A 97 -52.52 6.06 -14.08
N GLN A 98 -53.43 5.41 -13.35
CA GLN A 98 -54.57 6.10 -12.74
C GLN A 98 -54.13 7.12 -11.69
N LYS A 99 -53.26 6.74 -10.74
CA LYS A 99 -52.71 7.65 -9.74
C LYS A 99 -51.97 8.83 -10.36
N TRP A 100 -51.23 8.59 -11.45
CA TRP A 100 -50.57 9.65 -12.20
C TRP A 100 -51.57 10.63 -12.84
N LYS A 101 -52.64 10.14 -13.47
CA LYS A 101 -53.71 10.97 -14.04
C LYS A 101 -54.47 11.75 -12.97
N ASP A 102 -54.76 11.12 -11.83
CA ASP A 102 -55.41 11.76 -10.69
C ASP A 102 -54.55 12.91 -10.16
N PHE A 103 -53.24 12.68 -10.03
CA PHE A 103 -52.29 13.72 -9.65
C PHE A 103 -52.27 14.89 -10.65
N GLN A 104 -52.25 14.60 -11.96
CA GLN A 104 -52.31 15.63 -13.01
C GLN A 104 -53.59 16.48 -12.91
N GLY A 105 -54.75 15.83 -12.76
CA GLY A 105 -56.05 16.49 -12.63
C GLY A 105 -56.13 17.37 -11.38
N SER A 106 -55.70 16.85 -10.23
CA SER A 106 -55.65 17.59 -8.97
C SER A 106 -54.67 18.75 -9.04
N LEU A 107 -53.48 18.57 -9.62
CA LEU A 107 -52.50 19.65 -9.76
C LEU A 107 -53.02 20.78 -10.65
N LYS A 108 -53.63 20.46 -11.79
CA LYS A 108 -54.21 21.47 -12.69
C LYS A 108 -55.27 22.31 -11.97
N SER A 109 -56.13 21.67 -11.16
CA SER A 109 -57.13 22.37 -10.34
C SER A 109 -56.50 23.22 -9.24
N ASN A 110 -55.46 22.71 -8.58
CA ASN A 110 -54.77 23.42 -7.50
C ASN A 110 -53.94 24.61 -8.01
N ILE A 111 -53.34 24.54 -9.21
CA ILE A 111 -52.68 25.68 -9.86
C ILE A 111 -53.70 26.79 -10.14
N ARG A 112 -54.89 26.44 -10.64
CA ARG A 112 -55.98 27.40 -10.86
C ARG A 112 -56.41 28.07 -9.56
N ALA A 113 -56.70 27.28 -8.52
CA ALA A 113 -57.13 27.80 -7.22
C ALA A 113 -56.07 28.71 -6.57
N ALA A 114 -54.81 28.27 -6.55
CA ALA A 114 -53.71 29.05 -5.98
C ALA A 114 -53.42 30.32 -6.82
N GLY A 115 -53.49 30.23 -8.14
CA GLY A 115 -53.33 31.37 -9.05
C GLY A 115 -54.40 32.43 -8.83
N THR A 116 -55.68 32.04 -8.76
CA THR A 116 -56.79 32.94 -8.48
C THR A 116 -56.65 33.59 -7.09
N ALA A 117 -56.29 32.82 -6.07
CA ALA A 117 -56.07 33.34 -4.71
C ALA A 117 -54.91 34.35 -4.64
N ARG A 118 -53.96 34.28 -5.58
CA ARG A 118 -52.83 35.21 -5.71
C ARG A 118 -53.08 36.32 -6.74
N GLY A 119 -54.31 36.46 -7.25
CA GLY A 119 -54.72 37.54 -8.15
C GLY A 119 -54.24 37.40 -9.59
N LEU A 120 -53.87 36.20 -10.05
CA LEU A 120 -53.51 35.96 -11.45
C LEU A 120 -54.75 35.91 -12.35
N SER A 121 -54.64 36.49 -13.54
CA SER A 121 -55.67 36.37 -14.58
C SER A 121 -55.74 34.94 -15.15
N GLN A 122 -56.87 34.58 -15.78
CA GLN A 122 -57.02 33.26 -16.40
C GLN A 122 -55.94 32.97 -17.46
N ALA A 123 -55.56 33.96 -18.26
CA ALA A 123 -54.49 33.81 -19.26
C ALA A 123 -53.11 33.55 -18.63
N GLU A 124 -52.83 34.12 -17.45
CA GLU A 124 -51.59 33.86 -16.71
C GLU A 124 -51.60 32.46 -16.07
N ILE A 125 -52.75 32.04 -15.55
CA ILE A 125 -52.94 30.68 -15.03
C ILE A 125 -52.74 29.66 -16.16
N ASP A 126 -53.31 29.90 -17.34
CA ASP A 126 -53.17 29.01 -18.49
C ASP A 126 -51.71 28.92 -18.96
N LYS A 127 -50.93 30.01 -18.88
CA LYS A 127 -49.48 29.97 -19.11
C LYS A 127 -48.74 29.10 -18.09
N LEU A 128 -49.10 29.17 -16.81
CA LEU A 128 -48.50 28.32 -15.77
C LEU A 128 -48.83 26.85 -16.02
N VAL A 129 -50.09 26.53 -16.30
CA VAL A 129 -50.54 25.18 -16.65
C VAL A 129 -49.81 24.68 -17.90
N GLY A 130 -49.69 25.51 -18.94
CA GLY A 130 -48.96 25.19 -20.17
C GLY A 130 -47.50 24.82 -19.93
N SER A 131 -46.83 25.57 -19.04
CA SER A 131 -45.43 25.32 -18.66
C SER A 131 -45.22 24.18 -17.67
N THR A 132 -46.27 23.44 -17.27
CA THR A 132 -46.16 22.41 -16.23
C THR A 132 -46.22 21.01 -16.83
N ASN A 133 -45.19 20.22 -16.56
CA ASN A 133 -45.09 18.82 -17.01
C ASN A 133 -45.04 17.88 -15.80
N VAL A 134 -45.91 16.88 -15.81
CA VAL A 134 -45.95 15.81 -14.80
C VAL A 134 -45.64 14.49 -15.48
N TYR A 135 -44.41 14.01 -15.33
CA TYR A 135 -43.96 12.75 -15.88
C TYR A 135 -44.50 11.55 -15.08
N PRO A 136 -44.82 10.43 -15.75
CA PRO A 136 -45.27 9.21 -15.07
C PRO A 136 -44.15 8.63 -14.20
N PRO A 137 -44.48 7.75 -13.24
CA PRO A 137 -43.48 7.00 -12.49
C PRO A 137 -42.63 6.16 -13.45
N SER A 138 -41.35 5.97 -13.11
CA SER A 138 -40.36 5.34 -14.00
C SER A 138 -40.74 3.94 -14.46
N GLN A 139 -41.51 3.23 -13.64
CA GLN A 139 -42.05 1.89 -13.86
C GLN A 139 -42.98 1.82 -15.07
N VAL A 140 -43.80 2.85 -15.31
CA VAL A 140 -44.75 2.90 -16.45
C VAL A 140 -44.01 3.00 -17.79
N MET A 141 -42.81 3.58 -17.78
CA MET A 141 -41.95 3.75 -18.95
C MET A 141 -40.88 2.66 -19.04
N ALA A 142 -40.95 1.62 -18.21
CA ALA A 142 -40.04 0.49 -18.29
C ALA A 142 -40.19 -0.24 -19.65
N GLY A 143 -39.06 -0.61 -20.25
CA GLY A 143 -39.04 -1.31 -21.55
C GLY A 143 -39.15 -0.40 -22.78
N VAL A 144 -39.47 0.89 -22.63
CA VAL A 144 -39.36 1.86 -23.71
C VAL A 144 -37.88 2.06 -24.04
N GLU A 145 -37.48 1.84 -25.29
CA GLU A 145 -36.09 1.92 -25.72
C GLU A 145 -35.74 3.25 -26.44
N ASN A 146 -36.72 3.92 -27.04
CA ASN A 146 -36.54 5.13 -27.85
C ASN A 146 -37.76 6.09 -27.76
N ALA A 147 -37.67 7.23 -28.45
CA ALA A 147 -38.71 8.27 -28.44
C ALA A 147 -40.01 7.84 -29.14
N ASP A 148 -39.94 7.08 -30.23
CA ASP A 148 -41.11 6.63 -31.00
C ASP A 148 -41.96 5.65 -30.18
N GLU A 149 -41.31 4.72 -29.48
CA GLU A 149 -41.95 3.81 -28.54
C GLU A 149 -42.61 4.54 -27.37
N ALA A 150 -41.99 5.63 -26.88
CA ALA A 150 -42.59 6.47 -25.86
C ALA A 150 -43.87 7.12 -26.37
N VAL A 151 -43.86 7.68 -27.59
CA VAL A 151 -45.04 8.26 -28.23
C VAL A 151 -46.14 7.22 -28.39
N ALA A 152 -45.81 6.01 -28.85
CA ALA A 152 -46.76 4.91 -28.96
C ALA A 152 -47.35 4.51 -27.59
N LYS A 153 -46.52 4.43 -26.55
CA LYS A 153 -46.95 4.12 -25.18
C LYS A 153 -47.91 5.19 -24.67
N PHE A 154 -47.58 6.47 -24.75
CA PHE A 154 -48.47 7.56 -24.31
C PHE A 154 -49.79 7.60 -25.09
N LYS A 155 -49.76 7.33 -26.40
CA LYS A 155 -50.97 7.19 -27.21
C LYS A 155 -51.86 6.06 -26.70
N SER A 156 -51.28 4.91 -26.34
CA SER A 156 -52.01 3.78 -25.75
C SER A 156 -52.61 4.12 -24.38
N LEU A 157 -51.87 4.88 -23.56
CA LEU A 157 -52.31 5.32 -22.24
C LEU A 157 -53.36 6.44 -22.28
N LYS A 158 -53.59 7.04 -23.46
CA LYS A 158 -54.44 8.22 -23.66
C LYS A 158 -54.08 9.35 -22.67
N ALA A 159 -52.78 9.60 -22.51
CA ALA A 159 -52.24 10.56 -21.55
C ALA A 159 -50.89 11.12 -22.05
N ALA A 160 -50.53 12.32 -21.61
CA ALA A 160 -49.23 12.94 -21.90
C ALA A 160 -48.69 13.66 -20.65
N PRO A 161 -47.36 13.87 -20.55
CA PRO A 161 -46.79 14.58 -19.40
C PRO A 161 -47.27 16.03 -19.24
N SER A 162 -47.44 16.77 -20.33
CA SER A 162 -47.85 18.17 -20.30
C SER A 162 -49.28 18.35 -19.81
N LEU A 163 -49.51 19.31 -18.90
CA LEU A 163 -50.86 19.72 -18.50
C LEU A 163 -51.53 20.68 -19.50
N GLY A 164 -50.73 21.23 -20.42
CA GLY A 164 -51.10 22.21 -21.44
C GLY A 164 -51.56 21.63 -22.78
N ASN A 165 -51.63 20.29 -22.90
CA ASN A 165 -51.87 19.58 -24.17
C ASN A 165 -50.74 19.77 -25.21
N GLU A 166 -49.52 20.07 -24.77
CA GLU A 166 -48.37 20.13 -25.66
C GLU A 166 -47.97 18.72 -26.16
N PRO A 167 -47.22 18.63 -27.27
CA PRO A 167 -46.64 17.37 -27.74
C PRO A 167 -45.85 16.66 -26.63
N ILE A 168 -45.66 15.35 -26.78
CA ILE A 168 -44.88 14.56 -25.81
C ILE A 168 -43.42 15.01 -25.85
N GLU A 169 -43.08 15.94 -24.97
CA GLU A 169 -41.70 16.37 -24.74
C GLU A 169 -41.08 15.56 -23.60
N GLY A 170 -39.84 15.12 -23.79
CA GLY A 170 -39.11 14.36 -22.77
C GLY A 170 -37.90 13.63 -23.35
N LEU A 171 -37.07 13.09 -22.47
CA LEU A 171 -35.98 12.19 -22.85
C LEU A 171 -36.42 10.76 -22.52
N TRP A 172 -36.43 9.88 -23.51
CA TRP A 172 -37.00 8.54 -23.39
C TRP A 172 -35.98 7.46 -23.72
N GLY A 173 -36.21 6.21 -23.31
CA GLY A 173 -35.33 5.12 -23.70
C GLY A 173 -34.10 4.90 -22.83
N LYS A 174 -33.12 4.18 -23.40
CA LYS A 174 -31.85 3.85 -22.73
C LYS A 174 -31.14 5.12 -22.23
N GLY A 175 -30.79 5.13 -20.94
CA GLY A 175 -30.08 6.25 -20.28
C GLY A 175 -30.97 7.38 -19.75
N ALA A 176 -32.29 7.35 -19.97
CA ALA A 176 -33.22 8.38 -19.47
C ALA A 176 -33.29 8.42 -17.93
N LYS A 177 -33.35 7.26 -17.26
CA LYS A 177 -33.37 7.16 -15.78
C LYS A 177 -32.15 7.82 -15.13
N GLY A 178 -30.95 7.50 -15.60
CA GLY A 178 -29.71 8.10 -15.07
C GLY A 178 -29.63 9.61 -15.32
N TYR A 179 -30.20 10.09 -16.44
CA TYR A 179 -30.31 11.52 -16.71
C TYR A 179 -31.27 12.21 -15.73
N ALA A 180 -32.48 11.67 -15.55
CA ALA A 180 -33.48 12.21 -14.62
C ALA A 180 -32.90 12.28 -13.20
N GLN A 181 -32.32 11.18 -12.71
CA GLN A 181 -31.71 11.11 -11.39
C GLN A 181 -30.56 12.10 -11.22
N HIS A 182 -29.73 12.34 -12.24
CA HIS A 182 -28.63 13.31 -12.16
C HIS A 182 -29.10 14.75 -11.93
N TYR A 183 -30.21 15.15 -12.57
CA TYR A 183 -30.78 16.49 -12.36
C TYR A 183 -31.56 16.56 -11.05
N GLU A 184 -32.29 15.50 -10.72
CA GLU A 184 -32.99 15.37 -9.45
C GLU A 184 -31.99 15.43 -8.28
N SER A 185 -30.81 14.80 -8.33
CA SER A 185 -29.85 14.77 -7.21
C SER A 185 -29.12 16.11 -7.00
N LYS A 186 -28.92 16.89 -8.07
CA LYS A 186 -28.26 18.20 -7.98
C LYS A 186 -29.13 19.27 -7.35
N ALA A 187 -30.42 19.26 -7.67
CA ALA A 187 -31.30 20.39 -7.35
C ALA A 187 -32.78 20.02 -7.18
N GLY A 188 -33.13 18.74 -7.21
CA GLY A 188 -34.50 18.28 -7.07
C GLY A 188 -35.02 18.34 -5.64
N ARG A 189 -36.35 18.29 -5.51
CA ARG A 189 -37.05 18.20 -4.23
C ARG A 189 -38.12 17.12 -4.29
N HIS A 190 -38.11 16.25 -3.28
CA HIS A 190 -39.10 15.21 -3.09
C HIS A 190 -40.21 15.71 -2.18
N PHE A 191 -41.44 15.81 -2.70
CA PHE A 191 -42.64 16.22 -1.97
C PHE A 191 -43.40 14.97 -1.49
N PHE A 192 -43.51 14.81 -0.18
CA PHE A 192 -44.15 13.65 0.45
C PHE A 192 -44.87 14.05 1.75
N ILE A 193 -45.77 13.20 2.23
CA ILE A 193 -46.43 13.38 3.54
C ILE A 193 -45.49 12.80 4.61
N ASP A 194 -44.97 13.65 5.48
CA ASP A 194 -44.20 13.18 6.63
C ASP A 194 -45.12 12.42 7.59
N GLN A 195 -44.84 11.12 7.78
CA GLN A 195 -45.67 10.24 8.60
C GLN A 195 -45.75 10.68 10.07
N LYS A 196 -44.75 11.43 10.57
CA LYS A 196 -44.75 11.90 11.96
C LYS A 196 -45.64 13.12 12.16
N SER A 197 -45.59 14.09 11.26
CA SER A 197 -46.33 15.34 11.38
C SER A 197 -47.65 15.36 10.61
N GLY A 198 -47.87 14.43 9.68
CA GLY A 198 -49.00 14.45 8.74
C GLY A 198 -48.96 15.63 7.76
N ARG A 199 -47.86 16.39 7.71
CA ARG A 199 -47.68 17.56 6.84
C ARG A 199 -46.94 17.17 5.58
N VAL A 200 -47.26 17.86 4.48
CA VAL A 200 -46.46 17.74 3.26
C VAL A 200 -45.14 18.48 3.43
N VAL A 201 -44.04 17.76 3.28
CA VAL A 201 -42.67 18.27 3.38
C VAL A 201 -41.95 18.11 2.04
N ALA A 202 -40.90 18.89 1.82
CA ALA A 202 -40.03 18.81 0.64
C ALA A 202 -38.61 18.44 1.07
N GLY A 203 -38.20 17.19 0.81
CA GLY A 203 -36.88 16.65 1.13
C GLY A 203 -35.93 16.59 -0.07
N ALA A 204 -34.70 16.13 0.16
CA ALA A 204 -33.77 15.80 -0.92
C ALA A 204 -34.20 14.50 -1.63
N THR A 205 -33.91 14.40 -2.93
CA THR A 205 -34.22 13.25 -3.80
C THR A 205 -33.21 12.11 -3.66
N ASP A 206 -32.11 12.30 -2.93
CA ASP A 206 -31.04 11.30 -2.81
C ASP A 206 -31.53 9.97 -2.19
N LEU A 207 -32.41 10.04 -1.19
CA LEU A 207 -33.00 8.85 -0.55
C LEU A 207 -33.96 8.11 -1.48
N LEU A 208 -34.71 8.84 -2.32
CA LEU A 208 -35.58 8.27 -3.34
C LEU A 208 -34.77 7.49 -4.38
N HIS A 209 -33.63 8.03 -4.82
CA HIS A 209 -32.77 7.35 -5.82
C HIS A 209 -32.11 6.10 -5.29
N LEU A 210 -31.85 6.04 -3.99
CA LEU A 210 -31.37 4.83 -3.33
C LEU A 210 -32.42 3.71 -3.39
N GLU A 211 -33.69 4.05 -3.17
CA GLU A 211 -34.82 3.11 -3.22
C GLU A 211 -35.17 2.67 -4.65
N GLU A 212 -35.15 3.60 -5.62
CA GLU A 212 -35.41 3.29 -7.04
C GLU A 212 -34.24 2.56 -7.71
N GLY A 213 -33.05 2.58 -7.11
CA GLY A 213 -31.79 2.13 -7.71
C GLY A 213 -31.19 3.16 -8.68
N LEU A 214 -29.86 3.32 -8.63
CA LEU A 214 -29.13 4.30 -9.43
C LEU A 214 -29.03 3.88 -10.91
N GLY A 215 -29.39 4.79 -11.80
CA GLY A 215 -29.22 4.62 -13.24
C GLY A 215 -27.73 4.64 -13.61
N VAL A 216 -27.27 3.58 -14.27
CA VAL A 216 -25.88 3.48 -14.73
C VAL A 216 -25.69 4.31 -16.00
N PHE A 217 -24.70 5.21 -16.00
CA PHE A 217 -24.24 5.87 -17.21
C PHE A 217 -23.47 4.88 -18.08
N ASN A 218 -23.98 4.58 -19.27
CA ASN A 218 -23.31 3.75 -20.27
C ASN A 218 -23.33 4.42 -21.65
N THR A 219 -22.46 3.96 -22.56
CA THR A 219 -22.28 4.59 -23.87
C THR A 219 -23.56 4.54 -24.70
N ALA A 220 -24.27 3.41 -24.71
CA ALA A 220 -25.55 3.28 -25.43
C ALA A 220 -26.59 4.30 -24.94
N GLY A 221 -26.66 4.55 -23.63
CA GLY A 221 -27.53 5.54 -23.04
C GLY A 221 -27.15 6.97 -23.44
N GLU A 222 -25.86 7.32 -23.42
CA GLU A 222 -25.40 8.64 -23.89
C GLU A 222 -25.64 8.85 -25.39
N VAL A 223 -25.50 7.79 -26.20
CA VAL A 223 -25.78 7.82 -27.64
C VAL A 223 -27.26 8.09 -27.91
N ASN A 224 -28.16 7.34 -27.25
CA ASN A 224 -29.59 7.55 -27.38
C ASN A 224 -29.99 8.99 -26.98
N LYS A 225 -29.46 9.49 -25.85
CA LYS A 225 -29.68 10.87 -25.41
C LYS A 225 -29.18 11.87 -26.42
N GLY A 226 -27.95 11.69 -26.91
CA GLY A 226 -27.36 12.56 -27.92
C GLY A 226 -28.22 12.63 -29.18
N ASN A 227 -28.71 11.50 -29.70
CA ASN A 227 -29.55 11.47 -30.89
C ASN A 227 -30.88 12.21 -30.69
N GLN A 228 -31.54 12.06 -29.54
CA GLN A 228 -32.75 12.82 -29.22
C GLN A 228 -32.48 14.32 -29.10
N TRP A 229 -31.33 14.72 -28.54
CA TRP A 229 -30.96 16.15 -28.48
C TRP A 229 -30.60 16.72 -29.85
N ALA A 230 -29.97 15.92 -30.71
CA ALA A 230 -29.70 16.30 -32.10
C ALA A 230 -31.01 16.53 -32.87
N GLN A 231 -31.96 15.60 -32.76
CA GLN A 231 -33.27 15.74 -33.40
C GLN A 231 -34.00 17.00 -32.92
N LYS A 232 -34.09 17.22 -31.60
CA LYS A 232 -34.70 18.44 -31.04
C LYS A 232 -33.99 19.72 -31.46
N ALA A 233 -32.66 19.69 -31.59
CA ALA A 233 -31.90 20.83 -32.07
C ALA A 233 -32.28 21.19 -33.52
N LEU A 234 -32.46 20.19 -34.39
CA LEU A 234 -32.88 20.39 -35.77
C LEU A 234 -34.34 20.83 -35.87
N GLU A 235 -35.25 20.22 -35.11
CA GLU A 235 -36.65 20.61 -35.06
C GLU A 235 -36.80 22.08 -34.62
N LYS A 236 -36.15 22.48 -33.52
CA LYS A 236 -36.20 23.87 -33.02
C LYS A 236 -35.49 24.86 -33.95
N LEU A 237 -34.45 24.41 -34.66
CA LEU A 237 -33.81 25.24 -35.68
C LEU A 237 -34.79 25.57 -36.81
N ASP A 238 -35.60 24.60 -37.21
CA ASP A 238 -36.53 24.72 -38.34
C ASP A 238 -37.81 25.48 -37.96
N THR A 239 -38.29 25.34 -36.72
CA THR A 239 -39.53 25.99 -36.27
C THR A 239 -39.31 27.35 -35.61
N GLU A 240 -38.20 27.55 -34.90
CA GLU A 240 -37.99 28.72 -34.03
C GLU A 240 -36.61 29.40 -34.19
N GLY A 241 -35.71 28.85 -35.00
CA GLY A 241 -34.41 29.43 -35.34
C GLY A 241 -33.25 29.10 -34.38
N ALA A 242 -32.06 29.60 -34.73
CA ALA A 242 -30.78 29.23 -34.12
C ALA A 242 -30.71 29.42 -32.60
N ALA A 243 -31.29 30.52 -32.09
CA ALA A 243 -31.25 30.83 -30.66
C ALA A 243 -31.96 29.76 -29.79
N LYS A 244 -33.01 29.13 -30.32
CA LYS A 244 -33.76 28.08 -29.62
C LYS A 244 -33.08 26.72 -29.76
N ALA A 245 -32.38 26.49 -30.87
CA ALA A 245 -31.59 25.28 -31.09
C ALA A 245 -30.38 25.17 -30.13
N SER A 246 -29.73 26.27 -29.75
CA SER A 246 -28.50 26.29 -28.91
C SER A 246 -28.63 25.50 -27.60
N LYS A 247 -29.79 25.56 -26.92
CA LYS A 247 -30.06 24.80 -25.68
C LYS A 247 -29.93 23.29 -25.92
N HIS A 248 -30.44 22.81 -27.05
CA HIS A 248 -30.41 21.40 -27.41
C HIS A 248 -29.03 20.97 -27.93
N VAL A 249 -28.32 21.85 -28.64
CA VAL A 249 -26.92 21.61 -29.05
C VAL A 249 -26.00 21.48 -27.84
N GLU A 250 -26.17 22.28 -26.79
CA GLU A 250 -25.41 22.12 -25.54
C GLU A 250 -25.66 20.76 -24.88
N ARG A 251 -26.91 20.29 -24.85
CA ARG A 251 -27.27 18.97 -24.30
C ARG A 251 -26.72 17.81 -25.14
N LEU A 252 -26.73 17.96 -26.47
CA LEU A 252 -26.08 17.05 -27.42
C LEU A 252 -24.58 16.96 -27.13
N ARG A 253 -23.90 18.12 -27.01
CA ARG A 253 -22.48 18.22 -26.70
C ARG A 253 -22.13 17.53 -25.37
N GLN A 254 -22.92 17.75 -24.32
CA GLN A 254 -22.74 17.10 -23.02
C GLN A 254 -22.82 15.57 -23.13
N SER A 255 -23.83 15.06 -23.84
CA SER A 255 -24.04 13.61 -24.03
C SER A 255 -22.90 13.00 -24.85
N LEU A 256 -22.50 13.67 -25.94
CA LEU A 256 -21.37 13.26 -26.78
C LEU A 256 -20.05 13.22 -25.98
N ASN A 257 -19.76 14.25 -25.20
CA ASN A 257 -18.58 14.29 -24.34
C ASN A 257 -18.59 13.18 -23.27
N LYS A 258 -19.76 12.87 -22.71
CA LYS A 258 -19.88 11.78 -21.75
C LYS A 258 -19.68 10.42 -22.42
N ALA A 259 -20.23 10.18 -23.60
CA ALA A 259 -20.00 8.98 -24.40
C ALA A 259 -18.51 8.80 -24.75
N ARG A 260 -17.83 9.87 -25.20
CA ARG A 260 -16.39 9.88 -25.48
C ARG A 260 -15.56 9.52 -24.24
N SER A 261 -15.92 10.09 -23.09
CA SER A 261 -15.28 9.79 -21.80
C SER A 261 -15.44 8.33 -21.39
N LEU A 262 -16.64 7.75 -21.54
CA LEU A 262 -16.91 6.34 -21.22
C LEU A 262 -16.08 5.40 -22.10
N GLU A 263 -15.94 5.71 -23.40
CA GLU A 263 -15.14 4.91 -24.35
C GLU A 263 -13.63 5.21 -24.32
N ARG A 264 -13.20 6.15 -23.48
CA ARG A 264 -11.82 6.65 -23.37
C ARG A 264 -11.28 7.19 -24.70
N VAL A 265 -12.15 7.84 -25.46
CA VAL A 265 -11.83 8.57 -26.69
C VAL A 265 -11.55 10.02 -26.29
N GLY A 266 -10.35 10.53 -26.60
CA GLY A 266 -9.74 11.78 -26.09
C GLY A 266 -10.59 13.07 -26.08
N MET A 267 -10.22 14.08 -26.87
CA MET A 267 -10.71 15.48 -26.75
C MET A 267 -12.24 15.63 -26.77
N ARG A 268 -12.73 16.76 -26.24
CA ARG A 268 -14.16 17.12 -26.19
C ARG A 268 -14.67 17.57 -27.56
N ALA A 269 -15.98 17.50 -27.79
CA ALA A 269 -16.66 18.05 -28.97
C ALA A 269 -16.74 19.59 -28.90
N ASP A 270 -15.59 20.24 -28.91
CA ASP A 270 -15.38 21.69 -28.85
C ASP A 270 -15.96 22.43 -30.06
N TYR A 271 -16.04 21.79 -31.23
CA TYR A 271 -16.70 22.32 -32.43
C TYR A 271 -18.20 22.66 -32.22
N LEU A 272 -18.82 22.20 -31.13
CA LEU A 272 -20.18 22.56 -30.75
C LEU A 272 -20.24 23.76 -29.78
N ASP A 273 -19.13 24.22 -29.22
CA ASP A 273 -19.11 25.21 -28.13
C ASP A 273 -19.67 26.58 -28.57
N ASP A 274 -19.34 27.04 -29.78
CA ASP A 274 -19.84 28.33 -30.29
C ASP A 274 -21.34 28.29 -30.61
N ILE A 275 -21.84 27.15 -31.08
CA ILE A 275 -23.26 26.94 -31.34
C ILE A 275 -24.03 26.84 -30.01
N ALA A 276 -23.48 26.11 -29.04
CA ALA A 276 -24.03 25.97 -27.69
C ALA A 276 -24.12 27.32 -26.96
N ARG A 277 -23.14 28.22 -27.19
CA ARG A 277 -23.16 29.61 -26.68
C ARG A 277 -24.11 30.54 -27.46
N GLY A 278 -24.68 30.10 -28.57
CA GLY A 278 -25.55 30.91 -29.43
C GLY A 278 -24.80 31.95 -30.26
N ALA A 279 -23.48 31.82 -30.42
CA ALA A 279 -22.66 32.71 -31.24
C ALA A 279 -22.88 32.45 -32.74
N VAL A 280 -23.16 31.20 -33.12
CA VAL A 280 -23.45 30.80 -34.50
C VAL A 280 -24.95 30.97 -34.79
N LYS A 281 -25.27 31.75 -35.82
CA LYS A 281 -26.66 32.01 -36.27
C LYS A 281 -27.04 31.32 -37.57
N ASP A 282 -26.05 30.86 -38.34
CA ASP A 282 -26.28 30.24 -39.64
C ASP A 282 -26.87 28.82 -39.49
N PRO A 283 -28.10 28.56 -39.98
CA PRO A 283 -28.72 27.24 -39.90
C PRO A 283 -27.93 26.14 -40.61
N ALA A 284 -27.22 26.45 -41.71
CA ALA A 284 -26.45 25.46 -42.45
C ALA A 284 -25.27 24.93 -41.62
N VAL A 285 -24.53 25.83 -40.97
CA VAL A 285 -23.41 25.48 -40.07
C VAL A 285 -23.91 24.66 -38.88
N ILE A 286 -25.06 25.02 -38.31
CA ILE A 286 -25.66 24.27 -37.20
C ILE A 286 -26.05 22.86 -37.64
N ARG A 287 -26.71 22.72 -38.80
CA ARG A 287 -27.08 21.42 -39.37
C ARG A 287 -25.87 20.53 -39.62
N GLU A 288 -24.80 21.08 -40.19
CA GLU A 288 -23.57 20.34 -40.45
C GLU A 288 -22.92 19.83 -39.15
N ALA A 289 -22.83 20.69 -38.13
CA ALA A 289 -22.25 20.33 -36.84
C ALA A 289 -23.09 19.29 -36.09
N VAL A 290 -24.42 19.42 -36.11
CA VAL A 290 -25.33 18.42 -35.52
C VAL A 290 -25.23 17.09 -36.26
N ALA A 291 -25.18 17.10 -37.60
CA ALA A 291 -24.99 15.88 -38.40
C ALA A 291 -23.64 15.21 -38.12
N ARG A 292 -22.56 15.99 -37.93
CA ARG A 292 -21.26 15.47 -37.50
C ARG A 292 -21.37 14.80 -36.12
N ALA A 293 -22.04 15.44 -35.16
CA ALA A 293 -22.24 14.88 -33.83
C ALA A 293 -23.02 13.56 -33.86
N GLN A 294 -24.09 13.46 -34.66
CA GLN A 294 -24.84 12.20 -34.83
C GLN A 294 -23.96 11.07 -35.40
N ARG A 295 -23.09 11.38 -36.36
CA ARG A 295 -22.10 10.40 -36.87
C ARG A 295 -21.12 9.98 -35.78
N GLU A 296 -20.60 10.91 -34.98
CA GLU A 296 -19.72 10.58 -33.86
C GLU A 296 -20.41 9.69 -32.82
N LEU A 297 -21.67 9.96 -32.48
CA LEU A 297 -22.47 9.12 -31.57
C LEU A 297 -22.63 7.69 -32.13
N SER A 298 -22.92 7.54 -33.41
CA SER A 298 -23.02 6.22 -34.07
C SER A 298 -21.68 5.45 -34.01
N LEU A 299 -20.56 6.14 -34.23
CA LEU A 299 -19.23 5.54 -34.13
C LEU A 299 -18.88 5.12 -32.70
N LEU A 300 -19.26 5.92 -31.69
CA LEU A 300 -19.07 5.59 -30.27
C LEU A 300 -19.92 4.39 -29.86
N GLU A 301 -21.15 4.29 -30.37
CA GLU A 301 -22.00 3.12 -30.16
C GLU A 301 -21.35 1.86 -30.74
N LYS A 302 -20.85 1.92 -31.97
CA LYS A 302 -20.12 0.81 -32.59
C LYS A 302 -18.88 0.43 -31.78
N LEU A 303 -18.09 1.41 -31.35
CA LEU A 303 -16.92 1.17 -30.50
C LEU A 303 -17.29 0.47 -29.19
N SER A 304 -18.42 0.83 -28.57
CA SER A 304 -18.86 0.18 -27.32
C SER A 304 -19.18 -1.32 -27.48
N ARG A 305 -19.60 -1.74 -28.69
CA ARG A 305 -20.00 -3.12 -29.00
C ARG A 305 -18.92 -3.93 -29.74
N GLU A 306 -17.87 -3.28 -30.24
CA GLU A 306 -16.84 -3.91 -31.05
C GLU A 306 -15.89 -4.76 -30.19
N ALA A 307 -15.80 -6.05 -30.51
CA ALA A 307 -14.94 -7.00 -29.80
C ALA A 307 -13.54 -7.12 -30.44
N ASN A 308 -13.42 -6.87 -31.76
CA ASN A 308 -12.15 -7.03 -32.47
C ASN A 308 -11.15 -5.91 -32.10
N PRO A 309 -9.98 -6.21 -31.50
CA PRO A 309 -9.04 -5.19 -31.03
C PRO A 309 -8.55 -4.25 -32.13
N GLY A 310 -8.36 -4.76 -33.35
CA GLY A 310 -7.92 -3.96 -34.50
C GLY A 310 -9.01 -2.99 -34.98
N ASN A 311 -10.28 -3.41 -34.98
CA ASN A 311 -11.40 -2.53 -35.31
C ASN A 311 -11.61 -1.47 -34.20
N ARG A 312 -11.42 -1.84 -32.93
CA ARG A 312 -11.46 -0.88 -31.81
C ARG A 312 -10.38 0.20 -31.95
N GLU A 313 -9.15 -0.18 -32.33
CA GLU A 313 -8.07 0.79 -32.58
C GLU A 313 -8.42 1.73 -33.73
N LEU A 314 -8.93 1.20 -34.85
CA LEU A 314 -9.38 1.99 -36.00
C LEU A 314 -10.48 3.00 -35.61
N LEU A 315 -11.54 2.54 -34.94
CA LEU A 315 -12.64 3.40 -34.50
C LEU A 315 -12.17 4.50 -33.54
N ARG A 316 -11.26 4.17 -32.61
CA ARG A 316 -10.60 5.16 -31.73
C ARG A 316 -9.75 6.16 -32.51
N GLY A 317 -9.04 5.71 -33.54
CA GLY A 317 -8.25 6.57 -34.43
C GLY A 317 -9.10 7.57 -35.20
N ILE A 318 -10.28 7.16 -35.67
CA ILE A 318 -11.23 8.04 -36.37
C ILE A 318 -11.83 9.09 -35.41
N LEU A 319 -12.16 8.66 -34.18
CA LEU A 319 -12.88 9.49 -33.20
C LEU A 319 -11.97 10.47 -32.42
N ASN A 320 -10.70 10.12 -32.20
CA ASN A 320 -9.76 10.94 -31.41
C ASN A 320 -9.05 11.99 -32.27
N GLU A 321 -8.98 13.25 -31.83
CA GLU A 321 -8.25 14.32 -32.57
C GLU A 321 -6.72 14.25 -32.35
N ASN A 322 -6.24 13.66 -31.25
CA ASN A 322 -4.85 13.80 -30.79
C ASN A 322 -3.93 12.60 -31.07
N LEU A 323 -4.17 11.81 -32.12
CA LEU A 323 -3.30 10.67 -32.44
C LEU A 323 -2.56 10.86 -33.76
N GLY A 324 -1.29 11.25 -33.65
CA GLY A 324 -0.35 11.51 -34.76
C GLY A 324 -0.54 10.63 -36.01
N LYS A 325 -0.36 9.30 -35.89
CA LYS A 325 -0.43 8.37 -37.04
C LYS A 325 -1.81 8.23 -37.71
N TRP A 326 -2.89 8.68 -37.08
CA TRP A 326 -4.27 8.55 -37.57
C TRP A 326 -4.86 9.85 -38.10
N ALA A 327 -4.14 10.98 -38.01
CA ALA A 327 -4.65 12.30 -38.36
C ALA A 327 -5.11 12.38 -39.83
N GLN A 328 -4.31 11.84 -40.76
CA GLN A 328 -4.63 11.86 -42.20
C GLN A 328 -5.81 10.94 -42.52
N LEU A 329 -5.83 9.72 -41.96
CA LEU A 329 -6.97 8.81 -42.08
C LEU A 329 -8.28 9.45 -41.60
N ARG A 330 -8.23 10.10 -40.43
CA ARG A 330 -9.35 10.83 -39.87
C ARG A 330 -9.80 11.96 -40.79
N GLY A 331 -8.87 12.79 -41.27
CA GLY A 331 -9.16 13.90 -42.20
C GLY A 331 -9.90 13.41 -43.44
N THR A 332 -9.40 12.33 -44.05
CA THR A 332 -10.05 11.67 -45.19
C THR A 332 -11.42 11.12 -44.82
N PHE A 333 -11.55 10.41 -43.69
CA PHE A 333 -12.85 9.89 -43.25
C PHE A 333 -13.89 11.00 -43.12
N TRP A 334 -13.57 12.10 -42.42
CA TRP A 334 -14.50 13.21 -42.20
C TRP A 334 -14.78 14.04 -43.46
N LYS A 335 -13.82 14.16 -44.38
CA LYS A 335 -14.01 14.77 -45.72
C LYS A 335 -15.13 14.08 -46.49
N TYR A 336 -15.27 12.76 -46.36
CA TYR A 336 -16.23 11.97 -47.12
C TYR A 336 -17.46 11.53 -46.32
N ALA A 337 -17.42 11.60 -44.98
CA ALA A 337 -18.53 11.21 -44.10
C ALA A 337 -19.84 12.00 -44.32
N GLY A 338 -19.77 13.17 -44.96
CA GLY A 338 -20.95 13.94 -45.38
C GLY A 338 -21.54 13.51 -46.74
N ARG A 339 -20.80 12.73 -47.54
CA ARG A 339 -21.18 12.33 -48.91
C ARG A 339 -21.45 10.84 -49.06
N VAL A 340 -20.87 10.03 -48.18
CA VAL A 340 -20.95 8.56 -48.23
C VAL A 340 -21.42 8.03 -46.87
N PRO A 341 -22.34 7.05 -46.85
CA PRO A 341 -22.77 6.41 -45.61
C PRO A 341 -21.57 5.93 -44.77
N THR A 342 -21.56 6.31 -43.51
CA THR A 342 -20.48 6.01 -42.54
C THR A 342 -20.13 4.53 -42.51
N ASP A 343 -21.12 3.65 -42.66
CA ASP A 343 -20.95 2.20 -42.65
C ASP A 343 -20.18 1.67 -43.85
N LYS A 344 -20.37 2.28 -45.03
CA LYS A 344 -19.60 1.93 -46.23
C LYS A 344 -18.15 2.39 -46.08
N LEU A 345 -17.93 3.59 -45.52
CA LEU A 345 -16.59 4.09 -45.22
C LEU A 345 -15.87 3.18 -44.22
N LEU A 346 -16.53 2.79 -43.12
CA LEU A 346 -15.95 1.89 -42.14
C LEU A 346 -15.61 0.51 -42.71
N ARG A 347 -16.53 -0.10 -43.48
CA ARG A 347 -16.28 -1.39 -44.15
C ARG A 347 -15.08 -1.29 -45.10
N GLY A 348 -14.98 -0.20 -45.87
CA GLY A 348 -13.82 0.06 -46.72
C GLY A 348 -12.51 0.08 -45.91
N LEU A 349 -12.47 0.83 -44.80
CA LEU A 349 -11.28 0.89 -43.93
C LEU A 349 -10.93 -0.45 -43.28
N GLN A 350 -11.94 -1.22 -42.84
CA GLN A 350 -11.74 -2.53 -42.25
C GLN A 350 -11.18 -3.52 -43.27
N LEU A 351 -11.72 -3.53 -44.50
CA LEU A 351 -11.24 -4.40 -45.57
C LEU A 351 -9.83 -4.02 -46.04
N PHE A 352 -9.52 -2.72 -46.17
CA PHE A 352 -8.14 -2.28 -46.45
C PHE A 352 -7.19 -2.62 -45.31
N GLY A 353 -7.61 -2.46 -44.06
CA GLY A 353 -6.83 -2.86 -42.89
C GLY A 353 -6.58 -4.37 -42.85
N TYR A 354 -7.55 -5.19 -43.28
CA TYR A 354 -7.39 -6.64 -43.43
C TYR A 354 -6.40 -6.98 -44.55
N TYR A 355 -6.57 -6.41 -45.74
CA TYR A 355 -5.65 -6.59 -46.87
C TYR A 355 -4.21 -6.21 -46.53
N ALA A 356 -4.01 -5.08 -45.85
CA ALA A 356 -2.68 -4.62 -45.45
C ALA A 356 -2.01 -5.57 -44.45
N ARG A 357 -2.79 -6.25 -43.59
CA ARG A 357 -2.29 -7.27 -42.65
C ARG A 357 -1.97 -8.58 -43.35
N THR A 358 -2.76 -9.00 -44.34
CA THR A 358 -2.55 -10.27 -45.05
C THR A 358 -1.41 -10.21 -46.07
N HIS A 359 -1.18 -9.06 -46.71
CA HIS A 359 -0.16 -8.90 -47.75
C HIS A 359 1.16 -8.26 -47.30
N TYR A 360 1.44 -8.22 -45.99
CA TYR A 360 2.75 -7.83 -45.43
C TYR A 360 3.35 -6.52 -46.00
N VAL A 361 2.53 -5.46 -46.07
CA VAL A 361 2.92 -4.13 -46.56
C VAL A 361 4.13 -3.52 -45.80
N ALA A 362 4.50 -4.09 -44.64
CA ALA A 362 5.70 -3.76 -43.87
C ALA A 362 7.03 -3.86 -44.66
N GLY A 363 7.07 -4.66 -45.73
CA GLY A 363 8.25 -4.81 -46.60
C GLY A 363 8.34 -3.81 -47.75
N MET A 364 7.24 -3.10 -48.06
CA MET A 364 7.17 -2.21 -49.23
C MET A 364 7.84 -0.86 -48.97
N ALA A 365 8.58 -0.35 -49.96
CA ALA A 365 9.14 0.99 -49.90
C ALA A 365 8.03 2.06 -49.91
N ALA A 366 8.35 3.27 -49.45
CA ALA A 366 7.37 4.35 -49.36
C ALA A 366 6.76 4.72 -50.70
N GLU A 367 7.60 4.67 -51.74
CA GLU A 367 7.25 4.98 -53.12
C GLU A 367 6.30 3.94 -53.75
N ASP A 368 6.19 2.73 -53.18
CA ASP A 368 5.37 1.63 -53.71
C ASP A 368 3.99 1.51 -53.05
N LEU A 369 3.64 2.38 -52.09
CA LEU A 369 2.35 2.30 -51.39
C LEU A 369 1.16 2.57 -52.32
N ARG A 370 1.35 3.46 -53.30
CA ARG A 370 0.31 3.82 -54.27
C ARG A 370 0.07 2.70 -55.27
N SER A 371 1.11 1.98 -55.70
CA SER A 371 1.00 0.79 -56.54
C SER A 371 0.39 -0.39 -55.78
N GLY A 372 0.74 -0.58 -54.50
CA GLY A 372 0.08 -1.57 -53.63
C GLY A 372 -1.40 -1.29 -53.39
N ALA A 373 -1.79 -0.03 -53.22
CA ALA A 373 -3.18 0.41 -53.15
C ALA A 373 -3.95 0.13 -54.45
N LEU A 374 -3.34 0.43 -55.60
CA LEU A 374 -3.92 0.19 -56.92
C LEU A 374 -4.14 -1.30 -57.19
N ALA A 375 -3.26 -2.19 -56.70
CA ALA A 375 -3.41 -3.64 -56.83
C ALA A 375 -4.57 -4.21 -55.98
N ALA A 376 -4.90 -3.56 -54.85
CA ALA A 376 -5.99 -3.98 -53.95
C ALA A 376 -7.37 -3.46 -54.38
N LEU A 377 -7.41 -2.42 -55.22
CA LEU A 377 -8.64 -1.78 -55.67
C LEU A 377 -9.64 -2.70 -56.39
N PRO A 378 -9.25 -3.62 -57.29
CA PRO A 378 -10.22 -4.43 -58.05
C PRO A 378 -11.04 -5.36 -57.13
N GLU A 379 -10.37 -5.99 -56.17
CA GLU A 379 -11.00 -6.88 -55.18
C GLU A 379 -11.91 -6.12 -54.20
N LEU A 380 -11.60 -4.85 -53.90
CA LEU A 380 -12.30 -4.04 -52.91
C LEU A 380 -13.38 -3.12 -53.50
N GLY A 381 -13.18 -2.67 -54.74
CA GLY A 381 -14.14 -1.86 -55.50
C GLY A 381 -15.45 -2.58 -55.74
N TYR A 382 -15.39 -3.91 -55.92
CA TYR A 382 -16.57 -4.78 -56.01
C TYR A 382 -17.33 -4.94 -54.69
N ILE A 383 -16.64 -4.92 -53.54
CA ILE A 383 -17.22 -5.26 -52.23
C ILE A 383 -17.77 -4.03 -51.49
N ALA A 384 -17.13 -2.86 -51.63
CA ALA A 384 -17.48 -1.66 -50.85
C ALA A 384 -18.32 -0.62 -51.61
N GLY A 385 -18.41 -0.71 -52.94
CA GLY A 385 -19.19 0.24 -53.76
C GLY A 385 -18.76 1.71 -53.60
N LEU A 386 -17.49 1.95 -53.28
CA LEU A 386 -16.91 3.29 -53.13
C LEU A 386 -16.45 3.82 -54.50
N ALA A 387 -16.61 5.12 -54.75
CA ALA A 387 -16.09 5.75 -55.96
C ALA A 387 -14.55 5.57 -56.06
N PRO A 388 -13.97 5.34 -57.25
CA PRO A 388 -12.55 4.99 -57.40
C PRO A 388 -11.57 5.96 -56.71
N GLY A 389 -11.82 7.28 -56.80
CA GLY A 389 -10.99 8.29 -56.14
C GLY A 389 -11.06 8.23 -54.60
N LEU A 390 -12.24 7.93 -54.05
CA LEU A 390 -12.42 7.73 -52.61
C LEU A 390 -11.75 6.45 -52.12
N ALA A 391 -11.92 5.36 -52.87
CA ALA A 391 -11.28 4.09 -52.55
C ALA A 391 -9.75 4.24 -52.51
N MET A 392 -9.16 5.00 -53.45
CA MET A 392 -7.73 5.32 -53.44
C MET A 392 -7.28 6.17 -52.25
N ASP A 393 -7.99 7.26 -51.94
CA ASP A 393 -7.65 8.11 -50.79
C ASP A 393 -7.68 7.29 -49.48
N MET A 394 -8.70 6.45 -49.32
CA MET A 394 -8.85 5.58 -48.14
C MET A 394 -7.80 4.48 -48.11
N ALA A 395 -7.45 3.89 -49.25
CA ALA A 395 -6.40 2.88 -49.37
C ALA A 395 -5.05 3.42 -48.92
N VAL A 396 -4.64 4.57 -49.49
CA VAL A 396 -3.34 5.20 -49.19
C VAL A 396 -3.25 5.56 -47.70
N CYS A 397 -4.27 6.23 -47.15
CA CYS A 397 -4.27 6.58 -45.72
C CYS A 397 -4.27 5.35 -44.80
N THR A 398 -4.95 4.27 -45.19
CA THR A 398 -4.96 3.02 -44.41
C THR A 398 -3.61 2.33 -44.48
N LEU A 399 -2.95 2.32 -45.63
CA LEU A 399 -1.62 1.72 -45.79
C LEU A 399 -0.54 2.54 -45.07
N GLU A 400 -0.61 3.86 -45.07
CA GLU A 400 0.29 4.73 -44.30
C GLU A 400 0.13 4.50 -42.79
N ALA A 401 -1.12 4.44 -42.30
CA ALA A 401 -1.39 4.14 -40.90
C ALA A 401 -1.03 2.69 -40.53
N ALA A 402 -1.25 1.73 -41.44
CA ALA A 402 -0.82 0.35 -41.30
C ALA A 402 0.70 0.23 -41.32
N ARG A 403 1.44 1.08 -42.04
CA ARG A 403 2.91 1.13 -42.03
C ARG A 403 3.45 1.64 -40.70
N ALA A 404 2.84 2.69 -40.13
CA ALA A 404 3.15 3.13 -38.76
C ALA A 404 2.79 2.06 -37.71
N GLY A 405 1.70 1.31 -37.92
CA GLY A 405 1.36 0.12 -37.12
C GLY A 405 2.31 -1.05 -37.34
N ALA A 406 2.82 -1.22 -38.56
CA ALA A 406 3.72 -2.30 -38.95
C ALA A 406 5.09 -2.13 -38.31
N TYR A 407 5.64 -0.91 -38.22
CA TYR A 407 6.87 -0.66 -37.45
C TYR A 407 6.74 -1.08 -35.97
N ASN A 408 5.59 -0.79 -35.35
CA ASN A 408 5.30 -1.25 -33.98
C ASN A 408 5.03 -2.77 -33.91
N THR A 409 4.52 -3.38 -34.97
CA THR A 409 4.26 -4.82 -35.05
C THR A 409 5.57 -5.60 -35.20
N VAL A 410 6.48 -5.17 -36.09
CA VAL A 410 7.79 -5.82 -36.26
C VAL A 410 8.68 -5.57 -35.04
N ALA A 411 8.66 -4.36 -34.46
CA ALA A 411 9.28 -4.10 -33.15
C ALA A 411 8.56 -4.86 -32.01
N GLY A 412 7.31 -5.27 -32.22
CA GLY A 412 6.51 -6.09 -31.30
C GLY A 412 7.15 -7.45 -31.00
N PHE A 413 7.86 -8.03 -31.96
CA PHE A 413 8.62 -9.28 -31.79
C PHE A 413 9.91 -9.11 -30.98
N GLN A 414 10.42 -7.87 -30.84
CA GLN A 414 11.63 -7.60 -30.06
C GLN A 414 11.38 -7.75 -28.56
N GLU A 415 12.04 -8.70 -27.90
CA GLU A 415 12.12 -8.72 -26.44
C GLU A 415 13.13 -7.68 -25.94
N CYS A 416 12.74 -6.91 -24.92
CA CYS A 416 13.52 -5.74 -24.49
C CYS A 416 14.80 -6.10 -23.73
N THR A 417 14.84 -7.24 -23.04
CA THR A 417 16.06 -7.79 -22.45
C THR A 417 17.01 -8.30 -23.53
N SER A 418 16.48 -9.03 -24.51
CA SER A 418 17.25 -9.53 -25.66
C SER A 418 17.87 -8.39 -26.48
N LEU A 419 17.18 -7.24 -26.58
CA LEU A 419 17.70 -6.07 -27.28
C LEU A 419 19.02 -5.56 -26.68
N VAL A 420 19.11 -5.42 -25.35
CA VAL A 420 20.35 -4.96 -24.70
C VAL A 420 21.43 -6.02 -24.69
N GLU A 421 21.03 -7.30 -24.70
CA GLU A 421 21.93 -8.45 -24.88
C GLU A 421 22.48 -8.55 -26.32
N GLY A 422 21.96 -7.73 -27.24
CA GLY A 422 22.44 -7.62 -28.61
C GLY A 422 21.72 -8.55 -29.58
N ILE A 423 20.60 -9.16 -29.17
CA ILE A 423 19.79 -10.07 -29.98
C ILE A 423 18.63 -9.28 -30.60
N SER A 424 18.69 -9.07 -31.91
CA SER A 424 17.60 -8.51 -32.70
C SER A 424 16.62 -9.62 -33.07
N MET A 425 15.39 -9.50 -32.60
CA MET A 425 14.25 -10.35 -32.94
C MET A 425 13.22 -9.61 -33.80
N VAL A 426 13.61 -8.44 -34.32
CA VAL A 426 12.74 -7.65 -35.21
C VAL A 426 12.53 -8.45 -36.49
N LYS A 427 11.28 -8.78 -36.79
CA LYS A 427 10.92 -9.66 -37.90
C LYS A 427 11.49 -9.15 -39.25
N GLY A 428 12.26 -9.98 -39.95
CA GLY A 428 12.96 -9.66 -41.20
C GLY A 428 14.23 -8.82 -41.05
N ARG A 429 14.75 -8.70 -39.82
CA ARG A 429 15.93 -7.93 -39.39
C ARG A 429 16.64 -8.63 -38.22
N GLU A 430 16.53 -9.95 -38.18
CA GLU A 430 17.08 -10.79 -37.12
C GLU A 430 18.61 -10.84 -37.22
N SER A 431 19.28 -10.53 -36.13
CA SER A 431 20.74 -10.40 -36.09
C SER A 431 21.27 -10.46 -34.66
N GLU A 432 22.56 -10.77 -34.52
CA GLU A 432 23.27 -10.73 -33.25
C GLU A 432 24.39 -9.68 -33.27
N HIS A 433 24.49 -8.94 -32.17
CA HIS A 433 25.45 -7.87 -31.97
C HIS A 433 26.04 -7.96 -30.57
N LYS A 434 27.09 -7.17 -30.31
CA LYS A 434 27.68 -7.09 -28.96
C LYS A 434 26.73 -6.37 -28.01
N GLY A 435 26.20 -7.08 -27.02
CA GLY A 435 25.36 -6.52 -25.97
C GLY A 435 25.87 -6.79 -24.55
N MET A 436 24.99 -6.61 -23.57
CA MET A 436 25.20 -6.90 -22.16
C MET A 436 23.88 -7.17 -21.44
N THR A 437 23.91 -7.99 -20.39
CA THR A 437 22.73 -8.25 -19.55
C THR A 437 22.34 -7.00 -18.75
N ILE A 438 21.10 -6.96 -18.21
CA ILE A 438 20.66 -5.87 -17.33
C ILE A 438 21.57 -5.70 -16.11
N GLU A 439 22.08 -6.80 -15.54
CA GLU A 439 23.02 -6.75 -14.42
C GLU A 439 24.36 -6.10 -14.82
N GLN A 440 24.93 -6.51 -15.95
CA GLN A 440 26.14 -5.90 -16.51
C GLN A 440 25.92 -4.42 -16.86
N MET A 441 24.72 -4.08 -17.34
CA MET A 441 24.31 -2.71 -17.62
C MET A 441 24.26 -1.87 -16.34
N ALA A 442 23.69 -2.41 -15.25
CA ALA A 442 23.62 -1.77 -13.94
C ALA A 442 25.01 -1.56 -13.29
N LEU A 443 25.96 -2.45 -13.55
CA LEU A 443 27.37 -2.30 -13.16
C LEU A 443 28.11 -1.28 -14.02
N ARG A 444 27.79 -1.18 -15.31
CA ARG A 444 28.52 -0.33 -16.26
C ARG A 444 28.07 1.13 -16.22
N PHE A 445 26.78 1.37 -16.01
CA PHE A 445 26.19 2.70 -16.03
C PHE A 445 25.70 3.10 -14.63
N PRO A 446 26.46 3.94 -13.90
CA PRO A 446 26.03 4.41 -12.59
C PRO A 446 24.84 5.37 -12.70
N ASP A 447 24.09 5.53 -11.61
CA ASP A 447 22.92 6.44 -11.56
C ASP A 447 23.33 7.92 -11.38
N THR A 448 24.21 8.38 -12.27
CA THR A 448 24.62 9.78 -12.40
C THR A 448 24.03 10.37 -13.68
N ALA A 449 24.01 11.69 -13.82
CA ALA A 449 23.54 12.32 -15.06
C ALA A 449 24.32 11.81 -16.28
N GLU A 450 25.64 11.69 -16.17
CA GLU A 450 26.49 11.14 -17.22
C GLU A 450 26.26 9.64 -17.48
N GLY A 451 26.14 8.84 -16.42
CA GLY A 451 25.87 7.41 -16.53
C GLY A 451 24.52 7.11 -17.19
N ARG A 452 23.47 7.85 -16.83
CA ARG A 452 22.15 7.77 -17.47
C ARG A 452 22.21 8.16 -18.94
N ASN A 453 22.94 9.21 -19.29
CA ASN A 453 23.12 9.60 -20.70
C ASN A 453 23.82 8.50 -21.50
N ARG A 454 24.91 7.92 -20.98
CA ARG A 454 25.62 6.82 -21.64
C ARG A 454 24.74 5.57 -21.78
N MET A 455 23.91 5.26 -20.79
CA MET A 455 22.93 4.17 -20.85
C MET A 455 21.89 4.41 -21.96
N MET A 456 21.30 5.60 -22.03
CA MET A 456 20.31 5.93 -23.06
C MET A 456 20.91 5.89 -24.46
N SER A 457 22.16 6.34 -24.63
CA SER A 457 22.90 6.20 -25.89
C SER A 457 23.16 4.74 -26.26
N PHE A 458 23.46 3.88 -25.28
CA PHE A 458 23.62 2.45 -25.52
C PHE A 458 22.32 1.77 -25.97
N ILE A 459 21.19 2.08 -25.32
CA ILE A 459 19.86 1.56 -25.73
C ILE A 459 19.51 2.03 -27.13
N TRP A 460 19.78 3.30 -27.46
CA TRP A 460 19.58 3.83 -28.80
C TRP A 460 20.43 3.09 -29.83
N TYR A 461 21.72 2.88 -29.53
CA TYR A 461 22.64 2.14 -30.39
C TYR A 461 22.14 0.71 -30.67
N GLN A 462 21.65 -0.02 -29.66
CA GLN A 462 21.07 -1.35 -29.89
C GLN A 462 19.78 -1.29 -30.71
N SER A 463 18.97 -0.25 -30.54
CA SER A 463 17.75 -0.06 -31.34
C SER A 463 18.08 0.20 -32.82
N VAL A 464 19.18 0.90 -33.10
CA VAL A 464 19.70 1.07 -34.47
C VAL A 464 20.25 -0.23 -35.03
N ASN A 465 20.98 -1.01 -34.23
CA ASN A 465 21.45 -2.32 -34.66
C ASN A 465 20.30 -3.25 -35.06
N ALA A 466 19.23 -3.27 -34.27
CA ALA A 466 18.01 -4.04 -34.55
C ALA A 466 17.18 -3.52 -35.74
N SER A 467 17.54 -2.38 -36.34
CA SER A 467 16.81 -1.81 -37.48
C SER A 467 17.46 -2.08 -38.85
N TYR A 468 18.67 -2.64 -38.86
CA TYR A 468 19.37 -2.95 -40.10
C TYR A 468 18.64 -4.01 -40.93
N ARG A 469 18.61 -3.81 -42.24
CA ARG A 469 18.14 -4.78 -43.23
C ARG A 469 19.05 -4.79 -44.45
N GLU A 470 19.06 -5.88 -45.20
CA GLU A 470 19.70 -5.91 -46.52
C GLU A 470 18.82 -5.20 -47.56
N GLN A 471 19.40 -4.23 -48.26
CA GLN A 471 18.77 -3.54 -49.38
C GLN A 471 19.80 -3.37 -50.49
N GLY A 472 19.59 -4.02 -51.64
CA GLY A 472 20.50 -3.94 -52.79
C GLY A 472 21.92 -4.44 -52.51
N GLY A 473 22.08 -5.43 -51.62
CA GLY A 473 23.38 -5.97 -51.21
C GLY A 473 24.14 -5.13 -50.17
N GLN A 474 23.52 -4.07 -49.63
CA GLN A 474 24.08 -3.27 -48.53
C GLN A 474 23.18 -3.32 -47.29
N LEU A 475 23.79 -3.32 -46.11
CA LEU A 475 23.11 -3.19 -44.83
C LEU A 475 22.72 -1.72 -44.60
N VAL A 476 21.42 -1.44 -44.57
CA VAL A 476 20.88 -0.09 -44.36
C VAL A 476 19.99 -0.10 -43.10
N SER A 477 20.25 0.83 -42.17
CA SER A 477 19.43 1.00 -40.96
C SER A 477 18.14 1.74 -41.30
N ASP A 478 17.00 1.24 -40.82
CA ASP A 478 15.71 1.91 -40.90
C ASP A 478 15.48 2.80 -39.66
N PRO A 479 15.51 4.14 -39.78
CA PRO A 479 15.38 5.04 -38.63
C PRO A 479 14.02 4.96 -37.93
N ASN A 480 12.95 4.58 -38.65
CA ASN A 480 11.62 4.48 -38.09
C ASN A 480 11.46 3.21 -37.26
N VAL A 481 12.06 2.10 -37.69
CA VAL A 481 12.13 0.86 -36.91
C VAL A 481 13.01 1.07 -35.67
N ALA A 482 14.17 1.72 -35.80
CA ALA A 482 15.03 2.04 -34.65
C ALA A 482 14.27 2.86 -33.60
N LYS A 483 13.53 3.88 -34.04
CA LYS A 483 12.68 4.69 -33.15
C LYS A 483 11.54 3.89 -32.52
N ALA A 484 10.89 2.99 -33.25
CA ALA A 484 9.82 2.14 -32.72
C ALA A 484 10.34 1.15 -31.67
N VAL A 485 11.48 0.50 -31.92
CA VAL A 485 12.15 -0.39 -30.97
C VAL A 485 12.58 0.37 -29.72
N TYR A 486 13.20 1.54 -29.88
CA TYR A 486 13.60 2.39 -28.77
C TYR A 486 12.40 2.82 -27.90
N ASN A 487 11.34 3.32 -28.53
CA ASN A 487 10.13 3.76 -27.82
C ASN A 487 9.45 2.62 -27.05
N LYS A 488 9.51 1.39 -27.59
CA LYS A 488 8.99 0.19 -26.92
C LYS A 488 9.84 -0.18 -25.71
N CYS A 489 11.16 -0.25 -25.88
CA CYS A 489 12.03 -0.94 -24.92
C CYS A 489 12.77 -0.03 -23.94
N ALA A 490 13.01 1.24 -24.26
CA ALA A 490 13.80 2.12 -23.40
C ALA A 490 13.21 2.26 -21.99
N GLY A 491 11.88 2.40 -21.87
CA GLY A 491 11.22 2.48 -20.56
C GLY A 491 11.35 1.22 -19.72
N ASP A 492 11.13 0.05 -20.32
CA ASP A 492 11.24 -1.26 -19.64
C ASP A 492 12.69 -1.55 -19.22
N ILE A 493 13.65 -1.32 -20.11
CA ILE A 493 15.08 -1.51 -19.82
C ILE A 493 15.54 -0.60 -18.67
N VAL A 494 15.13 0.69 -18.68
CA VAL A 494 15.45 1.62 -17.60
C VAL A 494 14.79 1.20 -16.28
N SER A 495 13.55 0.70 -16.31
CA SER A 495 12.88 0.16 -15.12
C SER A 495 13.66 -1.02 -14.54
N ARG A 496 14.02 -2.00 -15.37
CA ARG A 496 14.77 -3.20 -14.94
C ARG A 496 16.17 -2.86 -14.44
N TRP A 497 16.86 -1.92 -15.09
CA TRP A 497 18.14 -1.38 -14.61
C TRP A 497 17.99 -0.75 -13.22
N ARG A 498 16.93 0.04 -13.00
CA ARG A 498 16.64 0.66 -11.71
C ARG A 498 16.28 -0.38 -10.65
N GLU A 499 15.46 -1.36 -10.98
CA GLU A 499 15.08 -2.49 -10.11
C GLU A 499 16.32 -3.28 -9.66
N GLN A 500 17.24 -3.56 -10.57
CA GLN A 500 18.49 -4.24 -10.25
C GLN A 500 19.33 -3.44 -9.24
N ARG A 501 19.43 -2.12 -9.41
CA ARG A 501 20.15 -1.25 -8.47
C ARG A 501 19.44 -1.16 -7.12
N LEU A 502 18.10 -1.08 -7.12
CA LEU A 502 17.29 -1.13 -5.89
C LEU A 502 17.47 -2.46 -5.14
N ALA A 503 17.63 -3.58 -5.85
CA ALA A 503 17.91 -4.87 -5.24
C ALA A 503 19.26 -4.86 -4.49
N TRP A 504 20.32 -4.29 -5.07
CA TRP A 504 21.61 -4.13 -4.37
C TRP A 504 21.52 -3.21 -3.15
N ILE A 505 20.71 -2.14 -3.22
CA ILE A 505 20.43 -1.28 -2.05
C ILE A 505 19.69 -2.08 -0.97
N GLY A 506 18.73 -2.91 -1.36
CA GLY A 506 18.01 -3.82 -0.47
C GLY A 506 18.94 -4.80 0.25
N GLU A 507 19.83 -5.47 -0.48
CA GLU A 507 20.82 -6.40 0.09
C GLU A 507 21.81 -5.66 1.01
N PHE A 508 22.28 -4.47 0.63
CA PHE A 508 23.10 -3.65 1.50
C PHE A 508 22.39 -3.34 2.82
N ASN A 509 21.14 -2.85 2.77
CA ASN A 509 20.36 -2.50 3.96
C ASN A 509 20.10 -3.72 4.86
N LYS A 510 19.84 -4.88 4.27
CA LYS A 510 19.68 -6.14 4.99
C LYS A 510 20.97 -6.54 5.72
N HIS A 511 22.10 -6.51 5.04
CA HIS A 511 23.39 -6.81 5.65
C HIS A 511 23.81 -5.76 6.69
N TYR A 512 23.51 -4.49 6.47
CA TYR A 512 23.74 -3.44 7.45
C TYR A 512 22.95 -3.67 8.74
N ARG A 513 21.65 -3.98 8.65
CA ARG A 513 20.82 -4.31 9.82
C ARG A 513 21.35 -5.54 10.56
N GLU A 514 21.75 -6.58 9.84
CA GLU A 514 22.34 -7.77 10.46
C GLU A 514 23.69 -7.46 11.11
N TYR A 515 24.53 -6.65 10.47
CA TYR A 515 25.80 -6.20 11.05
C TYR A 515 25.55 -5.42 12.34
N MET A 516 24.60 -4.49 12.36
CA MET A 516 24.22 -3.75 13.58
C MET A 516 23.69 -4.66 14.69
N ARG A 517 22.91 -5.70 14.34
CA ARG A 517 22.43 -6.71 15.30
C ARG A 517 23.59 -7.52 15.88
N LEU A 518 24.55 -7.93 15.04
CA LEU A 518 25.74 -8.66 15.47
C LEU A 518 26.62 -7.77 16.37
N VAL A 519 26.81 -6.50 16.05
CA VAL A 519 27.52 -5.54 16.90
C VAL A 519 26.85 -5.40 18.28
N ALA A 520 25.52 -5.31 18.33
CA ALA A 520 24.78 -5.22 19.59
C ALA A 520 24.91 -6.48 20.46
N GLY A 521 24.99 -7.67 19.83
CA GLY A 521 25.14 -8.96 20.51
C GLY A 521 26.59 -9.33 20.86
N ASN A 522 27.57 -8.82 20.11
CA ASN A 522 29.00 -9.10 20.30
C ASN A 522 29.69 -7.91 20.97
N ARG A 523 29.19 -7.49 22.13
CA ARG A 523 29.86 -6.41 22.88
C ARG A 523 31.28 -6.88 23.25
N PRO A 524 32.32 -6.13 22.88
CA PRO A 524 33.69 -6.50 23.23
C PRO A 524 33.82 -6.51 24.76
N VAL A 525 34.47 -7.54 25.29
CA VAL A 525 34.79 -7.63 26.71
C VAL A 525 36.25 -7.28 26.90
N LEU A 526 36.51 -6.30 27.75
CA LEU A 526 37.85 -5.98 28.21
C LEU A 526 38.25 -6.98 29.28
N THR A 527 39.46 -7.51 29.18
CA THR A 527 40.03 -8.43 30.15
C THR A 527 41.40 -7.94 30.57
N PHE A 528 41.68 -8.06 31.86
CA PHE A 528 42.91 -7.60 32.48
C PHE A 528 43.71 -8.81 32.98
N SER A 529 44.92 -9.00 32.46
CA SER A 529 45.83 -10.05 32.91
C SER A 529 46.93 -9.44 33.79
N PRO A 530 47.25 -10.04 34.96
CA PRO A 530 46.81 -11.37 35.42
C PRO A 530 45.43 -11.42 36.11
N SER A 531 44.90 -10.28 36.55
CA SER A 531 43.59 -10.14 37.22
C SER A 531 43.15 -8.68 37.25
N ASP A 532 41.92 -8.42 37.68
CA ASP A 532 41.35 -7.06 37.83
C ASP A 532 41.97 -6.29 39.02
N GLU A 533 42.61 -7.00 39.96
CA GLU A 533 43.50 -6.45 40.97
C GLU A 533 44.93 -6.87 40.66
N VAL A 534 45.82 -5.93 40.33
CA VAL A 534 47.21 -6.23 39.96
C VAL A 534 48.15 -5.70 41.05
N PRO A 535 48.93 -6.56 41.72
CA PRO A 535 49.81 -6.13 42.79
C PRO A 535 51.01 -5.33 42.26
N LEU A 536 51.34 -4.25 42.94
CA LEU A 536 52.52 -3.43 42.65
C LEU A 536 53.79 -4.12 43.18
N ARG A 537 54.53 -4.80 42.30
CA ARG A 537 55.70 -5.61 42.66
C ARG A 537 57.01 -4.85 42.55
N ASP A 538 57.98 -5.19 43.38
CA ASP A 538 59.35 -4.69 43.27
C ASP A 538 60.05 -5.26 42.02
N GLN A 539 60.63 -4.39 41.20
CA GLN A 539 61.37 -4.73 39.99
C GLN A 539 62.89 -4.72 40.23
N GLY A 540 63.33 -4.47 41.47
CA GLY A 540 64.72 -4.26 41.83
C GLY A 540 65.14 -2.79 41.77
N GLY A 541 66.15 -2.42 42.55
CA GLY A 541 66.68 -1.04 42.60
C GLY A 541 65.72 -0.01 43.20
N GLY A 542 64.78 -0.42 44.06
CA GLY A 542 63.81 0.45 44.74
C GLY A 542 62.63 0.90 43.87
N LYS A 543 62.45 0.32 42.68
CA LYS A 543 61.38 0.68 41.74
C LYS A 543 60.30 -0.39 41.74
N LYS A 544 59.10 -0.03 42.20
CA LYS A 544 57.92 -0.90 42.09
C LYS A 544 57.14 -0.61 40.81
N ALA A 545 56.64 -1.66 40.15
CA ALA A 545 55.77 -1.55 38.99
C ALA A 545 54.77 -2.70 38.90
N ALA A 546 53.60 -2.42 38.35
CA ALA A 546 52.60 -3.39 37.96
C ALA A 546 52.53 -3.45 36.43
N VAL A 547 52.53 -4.66 35.87
CA VAL A 547 52.42 -4.90 34.44
C VAL A 547 51.04 -5.46 34.17
N VAL A 548 50.26 -4.75 33.35
CA VAL A 548 48.88 -5.11 33.04
C VAL A 548 48.76 -5.31 31.55
N THR A 549 48.28 -6.47 31.13
CA THR A 549 47.94 -6.71 29.72
C THR A 549 46.43 -6.54 29.56
N ILE A 550 46.05 -5.53 28.76
CA ILE A 550 44.67 -5.24 28.41
C ILE A 550 44.37 -5.94 27.09
N SER A 551 43.39 -6.84 27.11
CA SER A 551 42.94 -7.56 25.93
C SER A 551 41.47 -7.30 25.68
N ALA A 552 41.12 -6.95 24.45
CA ALA A 552 39.73 -6.94 24.00
C ALA A 552 39.43 -8.28 23.32
N SER A 553 38.55 -9.09 23.91
CA SER A 553 38.04 -10.28 23.24
C SER A 553 36.73 -9.96 22.52
N THR A 554 36.65 -10.32 21.25
CA THR A 554 35.40 -10.32 20.46
C THR A 554 35.03 -11.78 20.17
N ALA A 555 34.74 -12.55 21.22
CA ALA A 555 34.74 -14.01 21.14
C ALA A 555 33.52 -14.63 20.44
N GLN A 556 32.43 -13.90 20.22
CA GLN A 556 31.26 -14.46 19.55
C GLN A 556 31.08 -13.81 18.17
N ASN A 557 30.93 -14.64 17.14
CA ASN A 557 30.52 -14.26 15.78
C ASN A 557 31.41 -13.25 15.00
N ARG A 558 32.70 -13.05 15.35
CA ARG A 558 33.61 -12.16 14.59
C ARG A 558 33.71 -12.54 13.12
N ASP A 559 33.80 -13.84 12.81
CA ASP A 559 33.82 -14.33 11.43
C ASP A 559 32.55 -13.97 10.66
N ARG A 560 31.40 -14.10 11.31
CA ARG A 560 30.10 -13.72 10.74
C ARG A 560 29.97 -12.20 10.54
N MET A 561 30.55 -11.39 11.44
CA MET A 561 30.63 -9.94 11.26
C MET A 561 31.50 -9.59 10.04
N ASN A 562 32.68 -10.21 9.91
CA ASN A 562 33.58 -10.01 8.77
C ASN A 562 32.92 -10.42 7.46
N GLU A 563 32.21 -11.56 7.44
CA GLU A 563 31.45 -12.03 6.29
C GLU A 563 30.33 -11.04 5.91
N THR A 564 29.58 -10.55 6.90
CA THR A 564 28.50 -9.58 6.67
C THR A 564 29.04 -8.25 6.15
N LEU A 565 30.17 -7.78 6.69
CA LEU A 565 30.86 -6.58 6.22
C LEU A 565 31.39 -6.74 4.79
N ALA A 566 31.91 -7.92 4.44
CA ALA A 566 32.34 -8.22 3.07
C ALA A 566 31.17 -8.19 2.08
N LYS A 567 30.00 -8.72 2.47
CA LYS A 567 28.76 -8.63 1.66
C LYS A 567 28.30 -7.19 1.48
N MET A 568 28.35 -6.36 2.52
CA MET A 568 28.07 -4.92 2.41
C MET A 568 29.00 -4.23 1.41
N ARG A 569 30.32 -4.50 1.48
CA ARG A 569 31.30 -3.96 0.53
C ARG A 569 31.04 -4.40 -0.91
N ALA A 570 30.62 -5.65 -1.12
CA ALA A 570 30.27 -6.16 -2.44
C ALA A 570 29.06 -5.42 -3.04
N SER A 571 28.01 -5.19 -2.26
CA SER A 571 26.82 -4.43 -2.71
C SER A 571 27.16 -2.98 -3.07
N LEU A 572 28.01 -2.33 -2.28
CA LEU A 572 28.46 -0.96 -2.55
C LEU A 572 29.29 -0.88 -3.84
N LYS A 573 30.26 -1.79 -4.00
CA LYS A 573 31.08 -1.87 -5.22
C LYS A 573 30.22 -2.06 -6.49
N ALA A 574 29.12 -2.79 -6.39
CA ALA A 574 28.18 -2.94 -7.51
C ALA A 574 27.43 -1.63 -7.83
N LEU A 575 27.12 -0.80 -6.83
CA LEU A 575 26.39 0.46 -7.01
C LEU A 575 27.25 1.58 -7.62
N GLU A 576 28.56 1.58 -7.41
CA GLU A 576 29.49 2.58 -7.95
C GLU A 576 29.79 2.42 -9.45
N GLY A 577 29.79 1.17 -9.90
CA GLY A 577 30.25 0.79 -11.23
C GLY A 577 31.77 0.86 -11.41
N LYS A 578 32.24 0.68 -12.65
CA LYS A 578 33.69 0.65 -12.95
C LYS A 578 34.29 2.07 -12.97
N GLY A 579 35.08 2.41 -11.94
CA GLY A 579 35.96 3.59 -11.92
C GLY A 579 35.53 4.77 -11.03
N GLY A 580 34.58 4.58 -10.09
CA GLY A 580 34.18 5.60 -9.10
C GLY A 580 35.02 5.61 -7.82
N ASP A 581 34.95 6.72 -7.06
CA ASP A 581 35.56 6.87 -5.73
C ASP A 581 34.92 5.90 -4.73
N VAL A 582 35.67 4.87 -4.34
CA VAL A 582 35.22 3.74 -3.49
C VAL A 582 34.29 4.20 -2.35
N LEU A 583 33.07 3.69 -2.33
CA LEU A 583 32.11 3.80 -1.25
C LEU A 583 32.67 3.01 -0.06
N PHE A 584 33.34 3.72 0.84
CA PHE A 584 34.05 3.09 1.95
C PHE A 584 33.10 2.77 3.09
N VAL A 585 33.05 1.47 3.44
CA VAL A 585 32.74 1.00 4.79
C VAL A 585 34.05 0.67 5.49
N SER A 586 34.45 1.53 6.41
CA SER A 586 35.58 1.26 7.31
C SER A 586 35.08 0.91 8.71
N GLU A 587 35.68 -0.15 9.26
CA GLU A 587 35.54 -0.56 10.64
C GLU A 587 36.87 -0.21 11.32
N THR A 588 36.84 0.57 12.40
CA THR A 588 38.05 0.93 13.14
C THR A 588 37.81 0.76 14.63
N TYR A 589 38.84 0.30 15.36
CA TYR A 589 38.82 0.18 16.80
C TYR A 589 39.85 1.13 17.40
N ARG A 590 39.48 1.84 18.48
CA ARG A 590 40.36 2.77 19.19
C ARG A 590 40.34 2.44 20.67
N MET A 591 41.51 2.45 21.32
CA MET A 591 41.63 2.20 22.75
C MET A 591 41.96 3.51 23.48
N ALA A 592 41.34 3.73 24.63
CA ALA A 592 41.71 4.74 25.61
C ALA A 592 42.14 4.09 26.91
N VAL A 593 43.14 4.67 27.56
CA VAL A 593 43.59 4.30 28.90
C VAL A 593 43.64 5.57 29.73
N ASP A 594 43.02 5.55 30.90
CA ASP A 594 42.91 6.70 31.82
C ASP A 594 42.43 7.98 31.10
N GLY A 595 41.39 7.82 30.27
CA GLY A 595 40.76 8.90 29.50
C GLY A 595 41.53 9.38 28.26
N LYS A 596 42.71 8.84 27.96
CA LYS A 596 43.51 9.22 26.78
C LYS A 596 43.39 8.23 25.64
N TRP A 597 42.80 8.65 24.52
CA TRP A 597 42.73 7.87 23.28
C TRP A 597 44.10 7.71 22.63
N LEU A 598 44.43 6.48 22.26
CA LEU A 598 45.67 6.13 21.58
C LEU A 598 45.49 6.35 20.08
N GLY A 599 46.42 7.07 19.44
CA GLY A 599 46.28 7.53 18.05
C GLY A 599 46.41 6.45 16.95
N ALA A 600 46.69 5.20 17.30
CA ALA A 600 46.81 4.09 16.35
C ALA A 600 45.57 3.20 16.39
N GLU A 601 45.16 2.68 15.22
CA GLU A 601 44.09 1.69 15.10
C GLU A 601 44.42 0.46 15.95
N TYR A 602 43.53 0.11 16.87
CA TYR A 602 43.67 -1.04 17.75
C TYR A 602 43.21 -2.29 17.00
N SER A 603 44.11 -2.93 16.26
CA SER A 603 43.90 -4.29 15.73
C SER A 603 43.78 -5.27 16.92
N PRO A 604 42.95 -6.33 16.88
CA PRO A 604 42.48 -7.09 18.06
C PRO A 604 43.58 -7.95 18.72
N SER A 605 44.61 -7.29 19.25
CA SER A 605 45.75 -7.85 19.94
C SER A 605 45.87 -7.20 21.31
N SER A 606 46.12 -8.03 22.31
CA SER A 606 46.40 -7.60 23.67
C SER A 606 47.54 -6.59 23.71
N LYS A 607 47.44 -5.54 24.53
CA LYS A 607 48.52 -4.56 24.71
C LYS A 607 48.89 -4.46 26.18
N THR A 608 50.20 -4.41 26.45
CA THR A 608 50.75 -4.37 27.80
C THR A 608 51.11 -2.95 28.21
N TYR A 609 50.74 -2.59 29.43
CA TYR A 609 50.95 -1.29 30.06
C TYR A 609 51.69 -1.47 31.38
N THR A 610 52.44 -0.46 31.80
CA THR A 610 53.20 -0.47 33.05
C THR A 610 52.77 0.69 33.94
N TYR A 611 52.38 0.38 35.16
CA TYR A 611 51.91 1.32 36.16
C TYR A 611 52.87 1.38 37.35
N ARG A 612 53.01 2.57 37.95
CA ARG A 612 53.92 2.84 39.07
C ARG A 612 53.24 3.38 40.32
N ALA A 613 51.95 3.68 40.25
CA ALA A 613 51.16 4.23 41.34
C ALA A 613 50.03 3.27 41.68
N LEU A 614 49.62 3.28 42.95
CA LEU A 614 48.39 2.63 43.40
C LEU A 614 47.18 3.41 42.92
N GLY A 615 46.05 2.73 42.72
CA GLY A 615 44.78 3.37 42.38
C GLY A 615 43.97 2.60 41.35
N THR A 616 42.79 3.15 41.05
CA THR A 616 41.90 2.63 40.02
C THR A 616 42.23 3.26 38.68
N HIS A 617 42.40 2.42 37.67
CA HIS A 617 42.67 2.80 36.30
C HIS A 617 41.51 2.38 35.41
N SER A 618 41.36 3.07 34.27
CA SER A 618 40.27 2.82 33.32
C SER A 618 40.80 2.49 31.94
N ALA A 619 40.11 1.58 31.27
CA ALA A 619 40.33 1.26 29.87
C ALA A 619 39.00 1.40 29.12
N ALA A 620 39.03 1.94 27.90
CA ALA A 620 37.85 2.02 27.06
C ALA A 620 38.19 1.66 25.61
N LEU A 621 37.35 0.84 24.98
CA LEU A 621 37.45 0.48 23.57
C LEU A 621 36.27 1.09 22.83
N ARG A 622 36.57 1.87 21.79
CA ARG A 622 35.59 2.41 20.85
C ARG A 622 35.65 1.64 19.54
N HIS A 623 34.50 1.19 19.09
CA HIS A 623 34.27 0.66 17.76
C HIS A 623 33.58 1.73 16.92
N GLU A 624 34.22 2.15 15.82
CA GLU A 624 33.71 3.13 14.87
C GLU A 624 33.45 2.46 13.51
N LEU A 625 32.21 2.51 13.02
CA LEU A 625 31.85 2.14 11.65
C LEU A 625 31.56 3.42 10.87
N SER A 626 32.38 3.73 9.87
CA SER A 626 32.18 4.89 8.98
C SER A 626 31.61 4.46 7.64
N LEU A 627 30.57 5.15 7.19
CA LEU A 627 29.99 5.05 5.85
C LEU A 627 30.27 6.36 5.10
N THR A 628 30.92 6.27 3.95
CA THR A 628 31.28 7.44 3.13
C THR A 628 30.50 7.42 1.80
N ALA A 629 29.52 8.32 1.67
CA ALA A 629 28.71 8.71 0.50
C ALA A 629 27.56 7.79 -0.03
N THR A 630 26.41 8.45 -0.27
CA THR A 630 25.29 8.19 -1.20
C THR A 630 24.65 6.80 -1.37
N VAL A 631 24.45 5.99 -0.33
CA VAL A 631 23.51 4.84 -0.40
C VAL A 631 22.72 4.64 0.89
N VAL A 632 21.81 5.56 1.24
CA VAL A 632 20.66 5.30 2.12
C VAL A 632 19.60 6.35 1.78
N SER A 633 18.41 6.01 1.28
CA SER A 633 17.29 5.66 2.15
C SER A 633 16.21 4.85 1.43
N ALA A 634 15.55 3.97 2.20
CA ALA A 634 14.17 3.57 1.91
C ALA A 634 13.18 4.09 2.96
N ASP A 635 13.65 4.65 4.09
CA ASP A 635 12.81 5.01 5.25
C ASP A 635 13.10 6.41 5.84
N VAL A 636 13.18 7.46 5.02
CA VAL A 636 13.03 8.85 5.52
C VAL A 636 12.27 9.64 4.47
N GLU A 637 11.10 10.16 4.83
CA GLU A 637 10.39 11.17 4.04
C GLU A 637 11.32 12.37 3.78
N GLU A 638 11.27 12.88 2.55
CA GLU A 638 12.00 14.05 2.02
C GLU A 638 13.41 13.87 1.40
N HIS A 639 13.43 14.20 0.09
CA HIS A 639 14.49 14.77 -0.73
C HIS A 639 15.73 13.95 -1.12
N SER A 640 15.71 13.52 -2.39
CA SER A 640 16.89 13.45 -3.25
C SER A 640 17.55 14.82 -3.35
N LEU A 641 18.72 15.00 -2.73
CA LEU A 641 19.72 15.98 -3.15
C LEU A 641 21.12 15.39 -2.93
N LEU A 642 21.94 15.45 -3.97
CA LEU A 642 23.37 15.12 -3.96
C LEU A 642 24.09 15.97 -2.90
N GLY A 643 24.40 15.35 -1.77
CA GLY A 643 25.21 15.94 -0.69
C GLY A 643 25.78 14.83 0.18
N GLY A 644 27.11 14.79 0.31
CA GLY A 644 27.83 13.72 1.00
C GLY A 644 27.40 13.57 2.46
N TYR A 645 26.57 12.57 2.74
CA TYR A 645 26.21 12.18 4.10
C TYR A 645 27.26 11.18 4.63
N ARG A 646 28.07 11.60 5.60
CA ARG A 646 28.95 10.71 6.37
C ARG A 646 28.23 10.32 7.65
N ARG A 647 27.89 9.05 7.81
CA ARG A 647 27.31 8.53 9.05
C ARG A 647 28.33 7.64 9.74
N THR A 648 28.74 8.06 10.94
CA THR A 648 29.61 7.26 11.81
C THR A 648 28.75 6.68 12.92
N PHE A 649 28.79 5.35 13.08
CA PHE A 649 28.28 4.69 14.26
C PHE A 649 29.44 4.48 15.24
N GLU A 650 29.25 4.88 16.49
CA GLU A 650 30.25 4.71 17.55
C GLU A 650 29.64 3.92 18.72
N SER A 651 30.37 2.91 19.20
CA SER A 651 30.03 2.17 20.41
C SER A 651 31.27 2.07 21.29
N THR A 652 31.17 2.52 22.54
CA THR A 652 32.28 2.47 23.50
C THR A 652 31.95 1.51 24.64
N VAL A 653 32.88 0.62 24.95
CA VAL A 653 32.87 -0.21 26.17
C VAL A 653 34.01 0.27 27.06
N SER A 654 33.74 0.43 28.35
CA SER A 654 34.73 0.84 29.34
C SER A 654 34.69 -0.09 30.54
N ASP A 655 35.86 -0.36 31.10
CA ASP A 655 36.01 -1.14 32.32
C ASP A 655 37.21 -0.65 33.14
N THR A 656 37.32 -1.08 34.39
CA THR A 656 38.32 -0.61 35.35
C THR A 656 39.09 -1.76 35.99
N PHE A 657 40.35 -1.50 36.34
CA PHE A 657 41.17 -2.39 37.13
C PHE A 657 41.93 -1.60 38.19
N SER A 658 42.39 -2.27 39.24
CA SER A 658 43.04 -1.63 40.38
C SER A 658 44.48 -2.09 40.53
N ILE A 659 45.39 -1.13 40.69
CA ILE A 659 46.75 -1.40 41.15
C ILE A 659 46.75 -1.33 42.67
N VAL A 660 47.00 -2.48 43.30
CA VAL A 660 46.91 -2.66 44.76
C VAL A 660 48.27 -2.92 45.39
N GLU A 661 48.35 -2.69 46.69
CA GLU A 661 49.53 -3.07 47.47
C GLU A 661 49.64 -4.60 47.57
N ASP A 662 50.85 -5.13 47.49
CA ASP A 662 51.14 -6.56 47.58
C ASP A 662 51.06 -7.04 49.04
N VAL A 663 49.84 -7.32 49.53
CA VAL A 663 49.58 -7.75 50.93
C VAL A 663 49.49 -9.29 51.02
N PRO A 664 50.27 -9.95 51.89
CA PRO A 664 50.20 -11.40 52.10
C PRO A 664 48.88 -11.85 52.74
N ARG A 665 48.34 -12.99 52.30
CA ARG A 665 47.13 -13.62 52.86
C ARG A 665 47.36 -15.12 53.05
N GLY A 666 46.65 -15.73 54.02
CA GLY A 666 46.73 -17.17 54.29
C GLY A 666 45.51 -17.71 55.01
N SER A 667 45.36 -19.03 55.05
CA SER A 667 44.31 -19.75 55.76
C SER A 667 44.85 -21.05 56.36
N ILE A 668 44.39 -21.39 57.56
CA ILE A 668 44.84 -22.54 58.33
C ILE A 668 43.64 -23.27 58.93
N ARG A 669 43.71 -24.59 59.01
CA ARG A 669 42.74 -25.46 59.68
C ARG A 669 43.48 -26.34 60.68
N VAL A 670 42.80 -26.78 61.73
CA VAL A 670 43.33 -27.77 62.67
C VAL A 670 42.58 -29.08 62.53
N SER A 671 43.32 -30.19 62.50
CA SER A 671 42.84 -31.57 62.49
C SER A 671 43.40 -32.33 63.69
N GLY A 672 42.56 -33.17 64.32
CA GLY A 672 42.92 -33.91 65.52
C GLY A 672 41.68 -34.42 66.27
N PRO A 673 41.85 -35.26 67.31
CA PRO A 673 40.72 -35.83 68.01
C PRO A 673 39.91 -34.74 68.74
N SER A 674 38.59 -34.88 68.77
CA SER A 674 37.70 -34.03 69.60
C SER A 674 37.54 -34.57 71.02
N LYS A 675 37.98 -35.81 71.27
CA LYS A 675 37.98 -36.46 72.58
C LYS A 675 39.31 -37.15 72.87
N ALA A 676 39.79 -37.05 74.10
CA ALA A 676 40.96 -37.78 74.58
C ALA A 676 40.70 -38.34 75.99
N LYS A 677 41.60 -39.19 76.49
CA LYS A 677 41.54 -39.69 77.87
C LYS A 677 42.59 -39.00 78.71
N VAL A 678 42.31 -38.85 80.01
CA VAL A 678 43.23 -38.24 80.97
C VAL A 678 44.60 -38.94 80.91
N ASN A 679 45.69 -38.17 80.88
CA ASN A 679 47.07 -38.64 80.76
C ASN A 679 47.42 -39.43 79.49
N ARG A 680 46.52 -39.52 78.50
CA ARG A 680 46.85 -40.08 77.17
C ARG A 680 47.26 -38.98 76.22
N ARG A 681 48.40 -39.18 75.54
CA ARG A 681 48.87 -38.25 74.51
C ARG A 681 47.95 -38.28 73.29
N PHE A 682 47.67 -37.11 72.76
CA PHE A 682 47.02 -36.91 71.47
C PHE A 682 47.76 -35.84 70.66
N SER A 683 47.59 -35.88 69.35
CA SER A 683 48.25 -34.97 68.42
C SER A 683 47.22 -34.11 67.69
N LEU A 684 47.52 -32.83 67.55
CA LEU A 684 46.82 -31.88 66.71
C LEU A 684 47.75 -31.46 65.57
N THR A 685 47.21 -31.38 64.36
CA THR A 685 47.93 -30.99 63.15
C THR A 685 47.28 -29.74 62.58
N ALA A 686 48.12 -28.78 62.21
CA ALA A 686 47.75 -27.54 61.57
C ALA A 686 48.00 -27.69 60.06
N GLU A 687 46.93 -27.63 59.29
CA GLU A 687 46.93 -27.76 57.84
C GLU A 687 46.76 -26.37 57.21
N ILE A 688 47.72 -25.96 56.39
CA ILE A 688 47.63 -24.71 55.63
C ILE A 688 46.72 -24.98 54.42
N VAL A 689 45.56 -24.35 54.40
CA VAL A 689 44.52 -24.56 53.37
C VAL A 689 44.84 -23.75 52.10
N GLY A 690 45.53 -22.62 52.24
CA GLY A 690 46.01 -21.80 51.13
C GLY A 690 46.75 -20.54 51.60
N ALA A 691 47.76 -20.09 50.85
CA ALA A 691 48.52 -18.88 51.14
C ALA A 691 49.01 -18.21 49.85
N THR A 692 49.10 -16.87 49.84
CA THR A 692 49.64 -16.09 48.71
C THR A 692 51.17 -15.98 48.75
N VAL A 693 51.81 -16.62 49.74
CA VAL A 693 53.27 -16.61 49.97
C VAL A 693 53.81 -18.06 49.87
N PRO A 694 55.02 -18.27 49.32
CA PRO A 694 55.63 -19.61 49.26
C PRO A 694 55.75 -20.27 50.64
N SER A 695 55.56 -21.60 50.68
CA SER A 695 55.61 -22.41 51.90
C SER A 695 56.92 -22.26 52.70
N SER A 696 58.05 -21.99 52.03
CA SER A 696 59.35 -21.74 52.65
C SER A 696 59.40 -20.49 53.54
N ARG A 697 58.42 -19.58 53.43
CA ARG A 697 58.29 -18.38 54.26
C ARG A 697 57.15 -18.48 55.27
N LEU A 698 56.47 -19.61 55.36
CA LEU A 698 55.36 -19.80 56.29
C LEU A 698 55.84 -20.47 57.58
N ALA A 699 55.29 -20.04 58.71
CA ALA A 699 55.54 -20.64 60.02
C ALA A 699 54.21 -20.83 60.78
N VAL A 700 54.11 -21.90 61.56
CA VAL A 700 52.95 -22.21 62.40
C VAL A 700 53.31 -22.10 63.88
N GLY A 701 52.47 -21.45 64.67
CA GLY A 701 52.57 -21.40 66.13
C GLY A 701 51.36 -22.04 66.79
N TRP A 702 51.56 -22.72 67.91
CA TRP A 702 50.47 -23.25 68.74
C TRP A 702 50.39 -22.52 70.08
N ALA A 703 49.19 -22.16 70.49
CA ALA A 703 48.90 -21.56 71.80
C ALA A 703 47.73 -22.24 72.51
N ARG A 704 47.80 -22.29 73.84
CA ARG A 704 46.72 -22.73 74.73
C ARG A 704 46.54 -21.70 75.83
N SER A 705 45.32 -21.21 76.02
CA SER A 705 44.99 -20.18 77.02
C SER A 705 45.98 -18.98 77.01
N GLY A 706 46.38 -18.54 75.81
CA GLY A 706 47.31 -17.42 75.61
C GLY A 706 48.80 -17.74 75.78
N ARG A 707 49.18 -18.97 76.17
CA ARG A 707 50.58 -19.39 76.28
C ARG A 707 50.99 -20.23 75.08
N ARG A 708 52.18 -19.95 74.53
CA ARG A 708 52.74 -20.72 73.41
C ARG A 708 53.14 -22.11 73.86
N VAL A 709 52.67 -23.12 73.14
CA VAL A 709 52.89 -24.55 73.47
C VAL A 709 53.63 -25.31 72.36
N GLY A 710 53.78 -24.72 71.17
CA GLY A 710 54.51 -25.35 70.06
C GLY A 710 54.77 -24.42 68.87
N GLY A 711 55.60 -24.88 67.95
CA GLY A 711 55.97 -24.16 66.72
C GLY A 711 56.11 -25.03 65.47
N ALA A 712 55.73 -26.31 65.57
CA ALA A 712 55.73 -27.25 64.44
C ALA A 712 54.29 -27.43 63.91
N PRO A 713 54.10 -27.81 62.63
CA PRO A 713 52.78 -28.08 62.06
C PRO A 713 51.99 -29.15 62.83
N THR A 714 52.67 -30.13 63.44
CA THR A 714 52.03 -31.10 64.34
C THR A 714 52.53 -30.90 65.77
N PHE A 715 51.59 -30.90 66.71
CA PHE A 715 51.82 -30.71 68.14
C PHE A 715 51.19 -31.87 68.91
N SER A 716 51.92 -32.49 69.84
CA SER A 716 51.42 -33.59 70.67
C SER A 716 51.45 -33.22 72.15
N THR A 717 50.36 -33.47 72.85
CA THR A 717 50.20 -33.14 74.28
C THR A 717 49.34 -34.17 75.00
N ALA A 718 49.33 -34.14 76.32
CA ALA A 718 48.40 -34.88 77.17
C ALA A 718 47.86 -33.95 78.26
N GLU A 719 46.61 -34.17 78.67
CA GLU A 719 45.98 -33.35 79.71
C GLU A 719 45.82 -34.16 81.00
N ALA A 720 46.25 -33.56 82.11
CA ALA A 720 46.37 -34.21 83.41
C ALA A 720 45.03 -34.33 84.16
N SER A 721 44.00 -33.60 83.71
CA SER A 721 42.65 -33.64 84.30
C SER A 721 41.58 -33.74 83.22
N ALA A 722 40.41 -34.23 83.61
CA ALA A 722 39.24 -34.24 82.73
C ALA A 722 38.72 -32.80 82.57
N GLY A 723 38.35 -32.42 81.35
CA GLY A 723 37.93 -31.06 81.02
C GLY A 723 37.97 -30.77 79.53
N THR A 724 37.55 -29.56 79.17
CA THR A 724 37.51 -29.09 77.78
C THR A 724 38.67 -28.12 77.54
N TYR A 725 39.54 -28.42 76.56
CA TYR A 725 40.73 -27.63 76.27
C TYR A 725 40.70 -27.11 74.83
N THR A 726 40.93 -25.80 74.64
CA THR A 726 40.98 -25.17 73.33
C THR A 726 42.42 -24.82 72.96
N TYR A 727 42.84 -25.27 71.78
CA TYR A 727 44.14 -24.96 71.18
C TYR A 727 43.94 -24.04 69.98
N LEU A 728 44.83 -23.06 69.85
CA LEU A 728 44.89 -22.11 68.76
C LEU A 728 46.12 -22.40 67.91
N ALA A 729 45.94 -22.67 66.63
CA ALA A 729 47.01 -22.67 65.63
C ALA A 729 47.03 -21.32 64.91
N GLU A 730 48.20 -20.71 64.80
CA GLU A 730 48.40 -19.42 64.15
C GLU A 730 49.38 -19.57 62.98
N LEU A 731 49.03 -19.02 61.82
CA LEU A 731 49.86 -19.01 60.62
C LEU A 731 50.54 -17.65 60.47
N PHE A 732 51.84 -17.64 60.21
CA PHE A 732 52.64 -16.44 59.99
C PHE A 732 53.40 -16.50 58.66
N ALA A 733 53.63 -15.35 58.02
CA ALA A 733 54.58 -15.19 56.93
C ALA A 733 55.82 -14.42 57.39
N LYS A 734 57.01 -14.88 56.98
CA LYS A 734 58.27 -14.16 57.14
C LYS A 734 58.36 -13.04 56.09
N GLN A 735 58.37 -11.79 56.55
CA GLN A 735 58.64 -10.60 55.74
C GLN A 735 59.87 -9.88 56.31
N GLY A 736 61.02 -10.02 55.63
CA GLY A 736 62.31 -9.58 56.18
C GLY A 736 62.65 -10.34 57.47
N ASP A 737 62.94 -9.59 58.54
CA ASP A 737 63.25 -10.13 59.88
C ASP A 737 62.03 -10.26 60.80
N LYS A 738 60.82 -9.95 60.31
CA LYS A 738 59.59 -9.98 61.10
C LYS A 738 58.62 -11.05 60.59
N TYR A 739 57.83 -11.60 61.52
CA TYR A 739 56.72 -12.48 61.21
C TYR A 739 55.40 -11.71 61.29
N VAL A 740 54.61 -11.76 60.22
CA VAL A 740 53.27 -11.16 60.15
C VAL A 740 52.24 -12.28 60.23
N LYS A 741 51.27 -12.16 61.15
CA LYS A 741 50.19 -13.15 61.31
C LYS A 741 49.26 -13.08 60.10
N LEU A 742 49.02 -14.22 59.47
CA LEU A 742 48.16 -14.37 58.28
C LEU A 742 46.76 -14.89 58.62
N ALA A 743 46.66 -15.85 59.55
CA ALA A 743 45.41 -16.50 59.96
C ALA A 743 45.56 -17.21 61.31
N ASP A 744 44.44 -17.62 61.91
CA ASP A 744 44.41 -18.57 63.02
C ASP A 744 43.20 -19.51 62.96
N ALA A 745 43.30 -20.65 63.66
CA ALA A 745 42.25 -21.64 63.76
C ALA A 745 42.21 -22.27 65.15
N ARG A 746 41.00 -22.54 65.67
CA ARG A 746 40.78 -23.10 67.00
C ARG A 746 40.29 -24.54 66.91
N HIS A 747 40.77 -25.38 67.81
CA HIS A 747 40.31 -26.76 67.97
C HIS A 747 40.11 -27.09 69.45
N THR A 748 39.00 -27.76 69.75
CA THR A 748 38.62 -28.08 71.14
C THR A 748 38.65 -29.59 71.35
N VAL A 749 39.28 -30.02 72.44
CA VAL A 749 39.42 -31.43 72.84
C VAL A 749 38.79 -31.63 74.22
N VAL A 750 37.87 -32.58 74.33
CA VAL A 750 37.24 -32.98 75.60
C VAL A 750 37.97 -34.20 76.17
N VAL A 751 38.46 -34.09 77.40
CA VAL A 751 39.27 -35.14 78.04
C VAL A 751 38.42 -35.85 79.10
N GLU A 752 38.19 -37.16 78.91
CA GLU A 752 37.26 -37.98 79.71
C GLU A 752 37.98 -39.09 80.53
N LYS A 753 37.31 -39.64 81.56
CA LYS A 753 37.77 -40.82 82.34
C LYS A 753 37.34 -42.13 81.64
N GLU A 754 37.97 -43.28 81.95
CA GLU A 754 37.81 -44.57 81.23
C GLU A 754 36.79 -45.50 81.91
N GLU A 755 35.87 -46.12 81.16
CA GLU A 755 34.86 -47.09 81.66
C GLU A 755 34.76 -48.34 80.75
N THR A 756 34.61 -49.53 81.36
CA THR A 756 34.64 -50.89 80.75
C THR A 756 33.25 -51.43 80.34
N LYS A 757 33.18 -52.13 79.19
CA LYS A 757 31.97 -52.65 78.49
C LYS A 757 31.75 -54.17 78.62
N THR A 758 30.52 -54.68 78.38
CA THR A 758 30.05 -55.64 77.30
C THR A 758 28.70 -56.33 77.66
N PRO A 759 27.98 -57.15 76.81
CA PRO A 759 27.70 -57.13 75.35
C PRO A 759 26.26 -57.61 74.88
N ALA A 760 26.03 -57.53 73.55
CA ALA A 760 25.32 -58.44 72.61
C ALA A 760 23.78 -58.46 72.38
N GLY A 761 23.36 -58.47 71.10
CA GLY A 761 22.07 -59.00 70.58
C GLY A 761 21.43 -58.29 69.36
N THR A 762 21.49 -58.87 68.16
CA THR A 762 20.75 -58.56 66.89
C THR A 762 19.43 -59.39 66.81
N PRO A 763 18.54 -59.40 65.77
CA PRO A 763 18.18 -58.49 64.64
C PRO A 763 16.63 -58.35 64.32
N GLY A 764 16.19 -57.48 63.37
CA GLY A 764 15.00 -57.74 62.50
C GLY A 764 13.87 -56.68 62.28
N LYS A 765 13.71 -56.24 61.01
CA LYS A 765 12.53 -55.80 60.17
C LYS A 765 11.39 -54.80 60.62
N LYS A 766 11.07 -53.89 59.67
CA LYS A 766 9.88 -52.98 59.42
C LYS A 766 8.49 -53.66 59.58
N PRO A 767 7.32 -52.97 59.75
CA PRO A 767 6.77 -51.90 58.86
C PRO A 767 5.80 -50.84 59.50
N ALA A 768 5.05 -50.12 58.66
CA ALA A 768 4.29 -48.87 58.81
C ALA A 768 2.93 -48.89 59.58
N ASP A 769 2.43 -47.71 60.03
CA ASP A 769 1.22 -46.99 59.52
C ASP A 769 0.53 -46.04 60.57
N THR A 770 0.23 -44.80 60.13
CA THR A 770 -1.01 -43.92 60.13
C THR A 770 -2.18 -44.23 61.12
N PRO A 771 -3.24 -43.39 61.44
CA PRO A 771 -3.90 -42.34 60.61
C PRO A 771 -4.80 -41.21 61.25
N ALA A 772 -5.50 -40.46 60.36
CA ALA A 772 -6.91 -39.94 60.41
C ALA A 772 -7.25 -38.65 61.21
N GLN A 773 -8.26 -37.80 60.90
CA GLN A 773 -9.28 -37.61 59.82
C GLN A 773 -9.97 -36.22 60.05
N GLY A 774 -10.42 -35.47 59.02
CA GLY A 774 -11.79 -35.44 58.45
C GLY A 774 -12.22 -33.96 58.22
N GLY A 775 -13.09 -33.49 57.31
CA GLY A 775 -13.93 -34.04 56.24
C GLY A 775 -15.25 -33.24 56.16
N GLN A 776 -15.65 -32.68 55.01
CA GLN A 776 -17.06 -32.53 54.56
C GLN A 776 -17.24 -31.99 53.10
N LYS A 777 -17.70 -32.90 52.22
CA LYS A 777 -18.69 -32.94 51.08
C LYS A 777 -19.15 -31.69 50.24
N PRO A 778 -19.77 -31.88 49.03
CA PRO A 778 -19.24 -31.43 47.73
C PRO A 778 -20.23 -30.55 46.90
N PRO A 779 -19.85 -30.14 45.67
CA PRO A 779 -20.71 -30.46 44.53
C PRO A 779 -19.98 -30.84 43.22
N VAL A 780 -20.64 -31.76 42.49
CA VAL A 780 -20.70 -31.93 41.03
C VAL A 780 -19.39 -32.22 40.28
N LYS A 781 -19.24 -33.49 39.85
CA LYS A 781 -18.30 -33.92 38.82
C LYS A 781 -18.63 -33.22 37.50
N ASN A 782 -17.73 -32.34 37.06
CA ASN A 782 -17.44 -32.17 35.64
C ASN A 782 -16.23 -33.04 35.35
N ASP A 783 -16.35 -33.93 34.36
CA ASP A 783 -15.19 -34.70 33.91
C ASP A 783 -14.02 -33.76 33.58
N PRO A 784 -12.78 -34.09 33.97
CA PRO A 784 -11.64 -33.27 33.63
C PRO A 784 -11.55 -33.13 32.11
N PRO A 785 -11.38 -31.90 31.57
CA PRO A 785 -11.26 -31.71 30.15
C PRO A 785 -10.12 -32.59 29.61
N PRO A 786 -10.29 -33.23 28.45
CA PRO A 786 -9.27 -34.10 27.88
C PRO A 786 -7.95 -33.35 27.73
N PRO A 787 -6.79 -34.02 27.90
CA PRO A 787 -5.49 -33.37 27.79
C PRO A 787 -5.36 -32.65 26.44
N PRO A 788 -4.68 -31.48 26.38
CA PRO A 788 -4.50 -30.74 25.15
C PRO A 788 -3.88 -31.60 24.04
N LYS A 789 -4.46 -31.54 22.84
CA LYS A 789 -3.93 -32.19 21.65
C LYS A 789 -2.74 -31.38 21.12
N ASP A 790 -1.67 -32.08 20.76
CA ASP A 790 -0.61 -31.50 19.94
C ASP A 790 -1.16 -31.05 18.58
N TRP A 791 -0.54 -30.01 17.99
CA TRP A 791 -0.99 -29.44 16.71
C TRP A 791 -1.16 -30.47 15.58
N GLY A 792 -0.28 -31.47 15.53
CA GLY A 792 -0.35 -32.56 14.55
C GLY A 792 -1.53 -33.51 14.75
N ALA A 793 -2.08 -33.59 15.96
CA ALA A 793 -3.22 -34.44 16.32
C ALA A 793 -4.59 -33.75 16.13
N LEU A 794 -4.60 -32.48 15.73
CA LEU A 794 -5.81 -31.76 15.33
C LEU A 794 -6.22 -32.16 13.92
N THR A 795 -7.53 -32.31 13.71
CA THR A 795 -8.12 -32.41 12.37
C THR A 795 -7.92 -31.11 11.58
N GLU A 796 -8.01 -31.17 10.25
CA GLU A 796 -7.87 -29.98 9.41
C GLU A 796 -8.89 -28.88 9.74
N LYS A 797 -10.11 -29.28 10.11
CA LYS A 797 -11.18 -28.36 10.54
C LYS A 797 -10.86 -27.71 11.90
N GLU A 798 -10.29 -28.47 12.84
CA GLU A 798 -9.84 -27.92 14.13
C GLU A 798 -8.65 -26.97 13.93
N ARG A 799 -7.68 -27.31 13.07
CA ARG A 799 -6.55 -26.43 12.72
C ARG A 799 -7.01 -25.12 12.09
N GLN A 800 -7.90 -25.19 11.10
CA GLN A 800 -8.49 -24.00 10.48
C GLN A 800 -9.26 -23.16 11.51
N GLY A 801 -10.04 -23.80 12.40
CA GLY A 801 -10.77 -23.11 13.46
C GLY A 801 -9.87 -22.36 14.44
N VAL A 802 -8.71 -22.94 14.82
CA VAL A 802 -7.71 -22.25 15.64
C VAL A 802 -7.17 -21.03 14.91
N LEU A 803 -6.80 -21.17 13.63
CA LEU A 803 -6.20 -20.09 12.85
C LEU A 803 -7.18 -18.94 12.57
N ASP A 804 -8.44 -19.26 12.26
CA ASP A 804 -9.50 -18.25 12.09
C ASP A 804 -9.76 -17.48 13.39
N CYS A 805 -9.71 -18.16 14.53
CA CYS A 805 -9.83 -17.53 15.84
C CYS A 805 -8.65 -16.57 16.11
N LEU A 806 -7.42 -17.01 15.83
CA LEU A 806 -6.23 -16.19 15.99
C LEU A 806 -6.25 -14.96 15.07
N CYS A 807 -6.76 -15.08 13.85
CA CYS A 807 -6.89 -13.94 12.93
C CYS A 807 -7.88 -12.87 13.43
N ARG A 808 -8.89 -13.26 14.21
CA ARG A 808 -9.84 -12.33 14.82
C ARG A 808 -9.26 -11.61 16.03
N CYS A 809 -8.29 -12.19 16.73
CA CYS A 809 -7.74 -11.65 17.97
C CYS A 809 -7.04 -10.29 17.81
N ASN A 810 -6.47 -10.01 16.64
CA ASN A 810 -5.78 -8.76 16.35
C ASN A 810 -6.26 -8.09 15.05
N SER A 811 -7.46 -8.47 14.58
CA SER A 811 -8.12 -7.75 13.49
C SER A 811 -8.66 -6.41 14.00
N SER A 812 -8.43 -5.36 13.21
CA SER A 812 -9.03 -4.03 13.43
C SER A 812 -10.44 -3.91 12.83
N ALA A 813 -11.03 -5.00 12.34
CA ALA A 813 -12.23 -4.96 11.52
C ALA A 813 -13.53 -4.89 12.35
N SER A 814 -14.54 -4.18 11.83
CA SER A 814 -15.89 -4.12 12.40
C SER A 814 -16.71 -5.38 12.06
N SER A 815 -17.87 -5.56 12.72
CA SER A 815 -18.74 -6.74 12.60
C SER A 815 -19.26 -7.05 11.19
N SER A 816 -19.10 -6.12 10.22
CA SER A 816 -19.47 -6.28 8.82
C SER A 816 -18.34 -6.81 7.92
N VAL A 817 -17.19 -7.17 8.47
CA VAL A 817 -16.00 -7.63 7.72
C VAL A 817 -15.73 -9.10 8.01
N ALA A 818 -15.60 -9.92 6.97
CA ALA A 818 -15.24 -11.32 7.11
C ALA A 818 -13.75 -11.44 7.45
N VAL A 819 -13.42 -12.07 8.59
CA VAL A 819 -12.04 -12.30 9.05
C VAL A 819 -11.77 -13.79 9.16
N GLY A 820 -10.71 -14.25 8.50
CA GLY A 820 -10.29 -15.64 8.51
C GLY A 820 -8.83 -15.84 8.08
N TYR A 821 -8.34 -17.06 8.23
CA TYR A 821 -7.01 -17.46 7.82
C TYR A 821 -7.03 -17.98 6.38
N ASN A 822 -6.31 -17.30 5.49
CA ASN A 822 -6.14 -17.69 4.09
C ASN A 822 -4.69 -17.40 3.62
N PRO A 823 -3.84 -18.43 3.53
CA PRO A 823 -2.43 -18.28 3.12
C PRO A 823 -2.25 -18.19 1.60
N LYS A 824 -3.32 -18.15 0.79
CA LYS A 824 -3.25 -18.02 -0.69
C LYS A 824 -3.52 -16.58 -1.13
N PRO A 825 -2.92 -16.09 -2.24
CA PRO A 825 -3.18 -14.75 -2.77
C PRO A 825 -4.67 -14.57 -3.08
N SER A 826 -5.18 -13.35 -2.90
CA SER A 826 -6.55 -12.99 -3.30
C SER A 826 -6.50 -11.78 -4.24
N ASP A 827 -7.28 -11.84 -5.31
CA ASP A 827 -7.47 -10.82 -6.34
C ASP A 827 -8.42 -9.68 -5.91
N ALA A 828 -8.97 -9.75 -4.69
CA ALA A 828 -9.89 -8.75 -4.17
C ALA A 828 -9.27 -7.35 -3.95
N SER A 829 -7.95 -7.26 -3.76
CA SER A 829 -7.20 -5.99 -3.75
C SER A 829 -5.69 -6.21 -3.90
N PRO A 830 -4.90 -5.22 -4.35
CA PRO A 830 -3.44 -5.30 -4.37
C PRO A 830 -2.82 -5.59 -2.99
N SER A 831 -3.47 -5.17 -1.90
CA SER A 831 -3.02 -5.44 -0.53
C SER A 831 -3.27 -6.89 -0.09
N CYS A 832 -4.26 -7.56 -0.68
CA CYS A 832 -4.59 -8.96 -0.45
C CYS A 832 -3.92 -9.95 -1.42
N ALA A 833 -3.34 -9.44 -2.51
CA ALA A 833 -2.46 -10.21 -3.39
C ALA A 833 -1.07 -10.46 -2.76
N LYS A 834 -0.61 -9.58 -1.86
CA LYS A 834 0.70 -9.67 -1.20
C LYS A 834 0.67 -10.56 0.05
N LEU A 835 1.17 -11.78 -0.05
CA LEU A 835 1.29 -12.73 1.07
C LEU A 835 2.24 -12.25 2.18
N SER A 836 3.19 -11.37 1.87
CA SER A 836 4.10 -10.74 2.84
C SER A 836 3.38 -9.95 3.94
N ASN A 837 2.12 -9.57 3.69
CA ASN A 837 1.28 -8.86 4.66
C ASN A 837 0.63 -9.80 5.68
N GLY A 838 0.78 -11.12 5.53
CA GLY A 838 0.36 -12.13 6.49
C GLY A 838 -0.80 -13.02 6.01
N PRO A 839 -1.04 -14.14 6.71
CA PRO A 839 -2.00 -15.14 6.28
C PRO A 839 -3.43 -14.85 6.72
N CYS A 840 -3.67 -13.88 7.62
CA CYS A 840 -5.02 -13.47 7.99
C CYS A 840 -5.57 -12.49 6.96
N ILE A 841 -6.78 -12.73 6.46
CA ILE A 841 -7.47 -11.88 5.49
C ILE A 841 -8.69 -11.24 6.15
N ASN A 842 -8.89 -9.94 5.91
CA ASN A 842 -10.09 -9.19 6.29
C ASN A 842 -10.77 -8.72 5.00
N GLN A 843 -12.01 -9.15 4.73
CA GLN A 843 -12.75 -8.90 3.50
C GLN A 843 -14.09 -8.17 3.77
N GLY A 844 -14.23 -6.96 3.20
CA GLY A 844 -15.42 -6.10 3.25
C GLY A 844 -15.42 -5.10 2.07
N PHE A 845 -15.69 -3.80 2.29
CA PHE A 845 -15.52 -2.71 1.28
C PHE A 845 -14.04 -2.41 0.93
N GLY A 846 -13.16 -3.37 1.15
CA GLY A 846 -11.72 -3.33 1.00
C GLY A 846 -11.14 -4.67 1.46
N CYS A 847 -9.85 -4.89 1.19
CA CYS A 847 -9.17 -6.12 1.60
C CYS A 847 -7.76 -5.82 2.08
N TRP A 848 -7.40 -6.29 3.27
CA TRP A 848 -6.05 -6.23 3.83
C TRP A 848 -5.70 -7.48 4.62
N ARG A 849 -4.40 -7.66 4.86
CA ARG A 849 -3.82 -8.82 5.54
C ARG A 849 -3.05 -8.42 6.80
N HIS A 850 -2.92 -9.37 7.72
CA HIS A 850 -2.08 -9.24 8.91
C HIS A 850 -1.56 -10.61 9.38
N PHE A 851 -0.57 -10.59 10.29
CA PHE A 851 -0.09 -11.80 10.96
C PHE A 851 -0.87 -12.05 12.25
N PRO A 852 -1.28 -13.30 12.53
CA PRO A 852 -1.92 -13.65 13.80
C PRO A 852 -0.90 -13.54 14.95
N ASP A 853 -1.32 -12.96 16.08
CA ASP A 853 -0.51 -12.93 17.30
C ASP A 853 -0.82 -14.15 18.19
N GLY A 854 0.04 -15.16 18.10
CA GLY A 854 -0.08 -16.39 18.89
C GLY A 854 0.28 -16.27 20.38
N GLY A 855 0.77 -15.12 20.85
CA GLY A 855 1.17 -14.88 22.25
C GLY A 855 0.16 -14.11 23.10
N SER A 856 -0.87 -13.52 22.48
CA SER A 856 -1.87 -12.68 23.15
C SER A 856 -2.79 -13.44 24.13
N GLU A 857 -3.41 -12.74 25.09
CA GLU A 857 -4.46 -13.32 25.95
C GLU A 857 -5.64 -13.88 25.14
N CYS A 858 -5.99 -13.23 24.02
CA CYS A 858 -7.00 -13.75 23.10
C CYS A 858 -6.56 -15.07 22.46
N ALA A 859 -5.29 -15.21 22.07
CA ALA A 859 -4.74 -16.45 21.53
C ALA A 859 -4.78 -17.61 22.53
N LYS A 860 -4.49 -17.36 23.81
CA LYS A 860 -4.68 -18.34 24.88
C LYS A 860 -6.14 -18.83 24.95
N GLY A 861 -7.09 -17.92 24.77
CA GLY A 861 -8.52 -18.25 24.65
C GLY A 861 -8.84 -19.13 23.44
N CYS A 862 -8.24 -18.85 22.27
CA CYS A 862 -8.37 -19.69 21.08
C CYS A 862 -7.81 -21.09 21.28
N TYR A 863 -6.60 -21.22 21.85
CA TYR A 863 -5.98 -22.53 22.12
C TYR A 863 -6.79 -23.36 23.13
N LYS A 864 -7.32 -22.72 24.17
CA LYS A 864 -8.23 -23.37 25.12
C LYS A 864 -9.53 -23.85 24.46
N ARG A 865 -10.11 -23.05 23.56
CA ARG A 865 -11.36 -23.38 22.84
C ARG A 865 -11.23 -24.63 21.96
N TYR A 866 -10.06 -24.86 21.37
CA TYR A 866 -9.80 -26.00 20.49
C TYR A 866 -8.95 -27.09 21.16
N ASN A 867 -8.75 -27.00 22.48
CA ASN A 867 -7.96 -27.94 23.28
C ASN A 867 -6.58 -28.25 22.69
N THR A 868 -5.78 -27.21 22.41
CA THR A 868 -4.40 -27.35 21.90
C THR A 868 -3.41 -26.48 22.68
N THR A 869 -2.12 -26.79 22.61
CA THR A 869 -1.04 -26.06 23.30
C THR A 869 -0.50 -24.87 22.52
N GLY A 870 -0.73 -24.83 21.19
CA GLY A 870 -0.31 -23.73 20.33
C GLY A 870 -0.25 -24.10 18.85
N ALA A 871 -0.13 -23.09 17.99
CA ALA A 871 0.14 -23.27 16.56
C ALA A 871 1.64 -23.06 16.24
N PRO A 872 2.24 -23.84 15.32
CA PRO A 872 3.65 -23.73 14.99
C PRO A 872 3.97 -22.41 14.27
N ALA A 873 5.21 -21.94 14.44
CA ALA A 873 5.66 -20.69 13.82
C ALA A 873 5.56 -20.71 12.28
N SER A 874 5.63 -21.89 11.65
CA SER A 874 5.50 -22.04 10.19
C SER A 874 4.13 -21.65 9.65
N VAL A 875 3.04 -21.90 10.39
CA VAL A 875 1.68 -21.48 9.98
C VAL A 875 1.36 -20.06 10.40
N LEU A 876 1.90 -19.60 11.54
CA LEU A 876 1.71 -18.23 12.02
C LEU A 876 2.45 -17.20 11.17
N ASN A 877 3.60 -17.57 10.60
CA ASN A 877 4.43 -16.72 9.75
C ASN A 877 4.31 -17.07 8.26
N ALA A 878 3.26 -17.79 7.83
CA ALA A 878 3.06 -18.12 6.43
C ALA A 878 3.04 -16.84 5.56
N GLY A 879 3.85 -16.81 4.50
CA GLY A 879 4.02 -15.66 3.60
C GLY A 879 5.13 -14.67 3.99
N LYS A 880 5.77 -14.80 5.16
CA LYS A 880 6.83 -13.89 5.64
C LYS A 880 8.10 -13.91 4.78
N ASP A 881 8.34 -15.02 4.07
CA ASP A 881 9.48 -15.21 3.17
C ASP A 881 9.13 -15.01 1.67
N GLY A 882 7.90 -14.54 1.37
CA GLY A 882 7.46 -14.26 0.00
C GLY A 882 7.14 -15.48 -0.87
N LYS A 883 7.05 -16.68 -0.28
CA LYS A 883 6.60 -17.92 -0.93
C LYS A 883 5.24 -18.36 -0.42
#